data_AF-A0A9X3EME7-F1
#
_entry.id   AF-A0A9X3EME7-F1
#
_cell.length_a   1.000
_cell.length_b   1.000
_cell.length_c   1.000
_cell.angle_alpha   90.00
_cell.angle_beta   90.00
_cell.angle_gamma   90.00
#
_symmetry.space_group_name_H-M   'P 1'
#
loop_
_entity.id
_entity.type
_entity.pdbx_description
1 polymer ?
#
loop_
_entity_poly.entity_id
_entity_poly.type
_entity_poly.pdbx_seq_one_letter_code
_entity_poly.pdbx_strand_id
1 'polypeptide(L)'
;MRRSIGVAAGVWLWTACNGGDGSTEAGTGDPASASAATATEPDLTGATSGPTGSTTTPTTSVDSTSDPITGDPTGDPTGDPTEGTTGEPGDPVDYPPELLCPPAGDDRCGPPYDPSDPLGPDQLEQALQLGLDTWRFPGIRGACAGCHSPDGYDLARVGFSDDAIVRRALDHVDDAQAAVLVDYVHALRQKHQLTELLHPAKFRPLQPGHLPWPETTPGLDVTDPQAQDERDEAFMRHLLDDRQLLLAGGTVDSLEQAHQAYDELHAIDLTQLRLGLPFDLLSEDGFYGAPHLSVFEWYPGMASAPKPGMEGAFFAVVDQYLADPGDDGKLWAYYDAIAGMTDCVDPLDGMGDPQYYRRACNWMRLKWRSLQTFSHQLRNERHDYPDFLVDQAGPVQQHTALAADRIAIWHAGDFLRVQPLMRTDDNACFAGDDDPCTLLPPPVDDTIHSEPTYQEARIKQSQVFQQSWFLMAWVRDPALLLSGDDFATIVGDYIEAVLLPHYDIHHAFLVAKLAVAKSAAADWFDVADVRQGHGKIASVRTFSFKQLRNNFSHPPGGDPRFATHQRMFANFARMWLYLVEEDLALSGAVYDRQEVLRACRFMRTWFIDLEGAEDPVMNDLMLSIEALAAAADELRSDVHRDAFPGTGLQPTGTWDEFDQPYQG
;
A
#
# COMPACT_ATOMS: atom_id res chain seq x y z
N MET A 1 -56.51 17.33 38.85
CA MET A 1 -55.73 16.13 38.46
C MET A 1 -54.58 16.61 37.58
N ARG A 2 -53.38 16.66 38.16
CA ARG A 2 -52.13 17.12 37.54
C ARG A 2 -51.17 15.94 37.58
N ARG A 3 -50.51 15.62 36.47
CA ARG A 3 -49.20 14.94 36.47
C ARG A 3 -48.36 15.52 35.34
N SER A 4 -47.39 16.31 35.76
CA SER A 4 -46.15 16.65 35.09
C SER A 4 -45.16 15.49 35.27
N ILE A 5 -44.43 15.13 34.20
CA ILE A 5 -43.23 14.29 34.27
C ILE A 5 -42.11 15.13 33.66
N GLY A 6 -41.13 15.46 34.50
CA GLY A 6 -39.86 16.06 34.08
C GLY A 6 -38.88 14.94 33.73
N VAL A 7 -38.08 15.18 32.68
CA VAL A 7 -36.95 14.34 32.28
C VAL A 7 -35.72 14.83 33.05
N ALA A 8 -35.07 13.92 33.77
CA ALA A 8 -33.82 14.17 34.48
C ALA A 8 -32.66 13.59 33.67
N ALA A 9 -31.60 14.40 33.53
CA ALA A 9 -30.31 14.03 32.97
C ALA A 9 -29.61 12.96 33.82
N GLY A 10 -29.10 11.92 33.17
CA GLY A 10 -28.29 10.87 33.79
C GLY A 10 -26.81 11.13 33.55
N VAL A 11 -26.12 11.60 34.59
CA VAL A 11 -24.66 11.56 34.72
C VAL A 11 -24.29 10.15 35.19
N TRP A 12 -23.44 9.44 34.43
CA TRP A 12 -22.79 8.21 34.89
C TRP A 12 -21.30 8.49 35.11
N LEU A 13 -20.95 8.74 36.37
CA LEU A 13 -19.61 8.49 36.90
C LEU A 13 -19.56 7.03 37.36
N TRP A 14 -18.49 6.29 37.05
CA TRP A 14 -18.09 5.17 37.89
C TRP A 14 -16.61 5.17 38.23
N THR A 15 -16.38 4.72 39.45
CA THR A 15 -15.24 4.96 40.34
C THR A 15 -14.24 3.82 40.30
N ALA A 16 -12.97 4.19 40.48
CA ALA A 16 -11.81 3.45 41.00
C ALA A 16 -11.95 1.97 41.47
N CYS A 17 -10.88 1.21 41.20
CA CYS A 17 -10.42 0.14 42.07
C CYS A 17 -8.93 0.35 42.41
N ASN A 18 -8.63 0.39 43.72
CA ASN A 18 -7.29 0.42 44.28
C ASN A 18 -7.26 -0.55 45.48
N GLY A 19 -6.20 -1.36 45.56
CA GLY A 19 -5.68 -1.93 46.80
C GLY A 19 -5.94 -3.43 47.10
N GLY A 20 -4.86 -4.16 47.43
CA GLY A 20 -4.93 -5.33 48.31
C GLY A 20 -3.82 -6.38 48.21
N ASP A 21 -2.75 -6.19 48.99
CA ASP A 21 -1.68 -7.17 49.29
C ASP A 21 -2.17 -8.50 49.91
N GLY A 22 -1.42 -9.60 49.72
CA GLY A 22 -1.61 -10.84 50.50
C GLY A 22 -0.78 -12.08 50.09
N SER A 23 0.53 -12.08 50.40
CA SER A 23 1.42 -13.19 50.85
C SER A 23 1.29 -14.67 50.41
N THR A 24 2.45 -15.20 49.93
CA THR A 24 3.16 -16.48 50.23
C THR A 24 2.56 -17.85 49.89
N GLU A 25 3.21 -18.65 49.03
CA GLU A 25 4.22 -19.68 49.36
C GLU A 25 4.75 -20.44 48.11
N ALA A 26 6.06 -20.72 48.16
CA ALA A 26 6.90 -21.77 47.56
C ALA A 26 6.43 -22.61 46.34
N GLY A 27 7.33 -22.70 45.34
CA GLY A 27 7.33 -23.76 44.34
C GLY A 27 8.52 -23.66 43.37
N THR A 28 9.69 -24.14 43.79
CA THR A 28 10.88 -24.33 42.95
C THR A 28 10.65 -25.44 41.92
N GLY A 29 10.89 -25.16 40.64
CA GLY A 29 10.98 -26.17 39.58
C GLY A 29 11.77 -25.64 38.39
N ASP A 30 12.92 -26.26 38.11
CA ASP A 30 13.77 -26.03 36.93
C ASP A 30 13.01 -26.22 35.61
N PRO A 31 13.27 -25.41 34.56
CA PRO A 31 12.86 -25.77 33.21
C PRO A 31 13.93 -26.65 32.56
N ALA A 32 13.56 -27.92 32.32
CA ALA A 32 14.26 -28.81 31.42
C ALA A 32 13.94 -28.45 29.96
N SER A 33 14.99 -28.48 29.15
CA SER A 33 15.05 -28.47 27.69
C SER A 33 14.02 -29.34 26.96
N ALA A 34 13.43 -28.81 25.89
CA ALA A 34 12.92 -29.55 24.72
C ALA A 34 12.84 -28.55 23.54
N SER A 35 13.70 -28.59 22.52
CA SER A 35 13.82 -29.56 21.41
C SER A 35 12.62 -29.56 20.45
N ALA A 36 12.91 -29.11 19.22
CA ALA A 36 12.12 -29.09 18.01
C ALA A 36 11.16 -30.27 17.80
N ALA A 37 9.96 -29.95 17.31
CA ALA A 37 9.00 -30.92 16.77
C ALA A 37 8.74 -30.60 15.30
N THR A 38 9.36 -31.40 14.42
CA THR A 38 8.98 -31.58 13.02
C THR A 38 7.63 -32.28 12.94
N ALA A 39 6.65 -31.65 12.28
CA ALA A 39 5.38 -32.28 11.93
C ALA A 39 5.62 -33.35 10.86
N THR A 40 5.05 -34.53 11.08
CA THR A 40 5.11 -35.69 10.19
C THR A 40 3.75 -35.81 9.51
N GLU A 41 3.72 -35.80 8.17
CA GLU A 41 2.51 -36.06 7.38
C GLU A 41 2.06 -37.53 7.49
N PRO A 42 0.76 -37.82 7.47
CA PRO A 42 0.27 -39.17 7.29
C PRO A 42 0.07 -39.51 5.81
N ASP A 43 0.81 -40.54 5.43
CA ASP A 43 0.73 -41.34 4.20
C ASP A 43 -0.71 -41.90 3.97
N LEU A 44 -1.30 -41.64 2.81
CA LEU A 44 -2.53 -42.29 2.35
C LEU A 44 -2.34 -42.87 0.95
N THR A 45 -1.99 -44.14 0.93
CA THR A 45 -1.99 -45.00 -0.25
C THR A 45 -3.41 -45.42 -0.66
N GLY A 46 -3.72 -45.29 -1.95
CA GLY A 46 -4.39 -46.34 -2.71
C GLY A 46 -5.77 -46.01 -3.30
N ALA A 47 -5.87 -45.93 -4.63
CA ALA A 47 -6.68 -46.84 -5.44
C ALA A 47 -6.52 -46.57 -6.94
N THR A 48 -6.18 -47.63 -7.66
CA THR A 48 -6.08 -47.76 -9.12
C THR A 48 -7.43 -47.99 -9.78
N SER A 49 -7.70 -47.32 -10.93
CA SER A 49 -8.41 -47.91 -12.08
C SER A 49 -8.40 -46.96 -13.29
N GLY A 50 -7.80 -47.40 -14.41
CA GLY A 50 -8.08 -46.86 -15.76
C GLY A 50 -9.05 -47.78 -16.53
N PRO A 51 -9.07 -47.76 -17.87
CA PRO A 51 -9.28 -46.61 -18.76
C PRO A 51 -10.32 -46.92 -19.88
N THR A 52 -10.96 -45.89 -20.46
CA THR A 52 -11.61 -45.86 -21.81
C THR A 52 -12.20 -44.45 -21.98
N GLY A 53 -12.12 -43.69 -23.06
CA GLY A 53 -11.71 -43.84 -24.46
C GLY A 53 -12.39 -42.71 -25.26
N SER A 54 -11.94 -42.51 -26.50
CA SER A 54 -12.61 -41.77 -27.59
C SER A 54 -12.34 -40.26 -27.75
N THR A 55 -11.41 -40.01 -28.69
CA THR A 55 -11.32 -38.90 -29.65
C THR A 55 -12.66 -38.45 -30.27
N THR A 56 -12.85 -37.13 -30.41
CA THR A 56 -13.44 -36.49 -31.60
C THR A 56 -12.98 -35.04 -31.72
N THR A 57 -12.28 -34.74 -32.81
CA THR A 57 -11.97 -33.42 -33.34
C THR A 57 -13.20 -32.84 -34.07
N PRO A 58 -13.36 -31.51 -34.11
CA PRO A 58 -13.88 -30.88 -35.31
C PRO A 58 -12.94 -29.78 -35.82
N THR A 59 -12.49 -29.97 -37.05
CA THR A 59 -11.95 -28.96 -37.96
C THR A 59 -12.99 -27.89 -38.28
N THR A 60 -12.63 -26.63 -38.08
CA THR A 60 -13.25 -25.49 -38.79
C THR A 60 -12.16 -24.70 -39.50
N SER A 61 -12.22 -24.75 -40.82
CA SER A 61 -11.47 -23.92 -41.76
C SER A 61 -12.00 -22.50 -41.74
N VAL A 62 -11.14 -21.51 -41.51
CA VAL A 62 -11.42 -20.11 -41.83
C VAL A 62 -10.30 -19.60 -42.73
N ASP A 63 -10.75 -19.04 -43.84
CA ASP A 63 -10.01 -18.45 -44.95
C ASP A 63 -9.40 -17.11 -44.47
N SER A 64 -8.09 -16.94 -44.55
CA SER A 64 -7.40 -15.68 -44.25
C SER A 64 -6.49 -15.30 -45.40
N THR A 65 -6.95 -14.33 -46.19
CA THR A 65 -6.12 -13.55 -47.11
C THR A 65 -6.07 -12.13 -46.57
N SER A 66 -4.93 -11.74 -46.01
CA SER A 66 -4.59 -10.34 -45.73
C SER A 66 -3.07 -10.16 -45.89
N ASP A 67 -2.73 -9.21 -46.76
CA ASP A 67 -1.38 -8.78 -47.12
C ASP A 67 -0.56 -8.29 -45.91
N PRO A 68 0.78 -8.37 -45.96
CA PRO A 68 1.65 -7.97 -44.85
C PRO A 68 1.81 -6.46 -44.79
N ILE A 69 1.45 -5.88 -43.63
CA ILE A 69 1.88 -4.54 -43.23
C ILE A 69 3.29 -4.66 -42.65
N THR A 70 4.27 -4.14 -43.37
CA THR A 70 5.62 -3.89 -42.86
C THR A 70 5.57 -2.67 -41.94
N GLY A 71 5.44 -2.90 -40.64
CA GLY A 71 5.62 -1.90 -39.58
C GLY A 71 7.05 -1.96 -39.04
N ASP A 72 7.68 -0.80 -39.00
CA ASP A 72 9.02 -0.52 -38.46
C ASP A 72 9.06 -0.72 -36.93
N PRO A 73 9.96 -1.54 -36.36
CA PRO A 73 9.95 -1.89 -34.94
C PRO A 73 10.70 -0.89 -34.04
N THR A 74 11.14 0.27 -34.53
CA THR A 74 11.84 1.28 -33.70
C THR A 74 10.90 2.37 -33.17
N GLY A 75 9.74 1.98 -32.66
CA GLY A 75 8.86 2.89 -31.93
C GLY A 75 9.58 3.39 -30.68
N ASP A 76 10.04 4.63 -30.75
CA ASP A 76 10.68 5.37 -29.67
C ASP A 76 9.80 5.39 -28.40
N PRO A 77 10.19 4.72 -27.30
CA PRO A 77 9.39 4.64 -26.08
C PRO A 77 9.77 5.73 -25.07
N THR A 78 10.46 6.80 -25.47
CA THR A 78 10.72 7.94 -24.58
C THR A 78 9.45 8.77 -24.40
N GLY A 79 8.49 8.24 -23.65
CA GLY A 79 7.57 9.08 -22.90
C GLY A 79 8.39 9.83 -21.85
N ASP A 80 8.87 11.01 -22.23
CA ASP A 80 9.56 11.93 -21.34
C ASP A 80 8.64 12.29 -20.16
N PRO A 81 8.96 11.88 -18.91
CA PRO A 81 8.16 12.24 -17.74
C PRO A 81 8.33 13.72 -17.34
N THR A 82 9.08 14.52 -18.10
CA THR A 82 9.35 15.93 -17.80
C THR A 82 8.60 16.94 -18.67
N GLU A 83 7.71 16.51 -19.57
CA GLU A 83 6.74 17.43 -20.17
C GLU A 83 5.69 17.80 -19.12
N GLY A 84 6.02 18.84 -18.35
CA GLY A 84 5.11 19.64 -17.55
C GLY A 84 4.01 20.19 -18.46
N THR A 85 2.99 19.38 -18.68
CA THR A 85 1.72 19.84 -19.22
C THR A 85 1.21 20.87 -18.23
N THR A 86 1.13 22.13 -18.67
CA THR A 86 0.24 23.10 -18.05
C THR A 86 -1.17 22.58 -18.29
N GLY A 87 -1.60 21.64 -17.45
CA GLY A 87 -2.80 20.85 -17.64
C GLY A 87 -4.02 21.75 -17.77
N GLU A 88 -4.77 21.57 -18.86
CA GLU A 88 -6.19 21.85 -18.77
C GLU A 88 -6.75 21.08 -17.56
N PRO A 89 -7.72 21.63 -16.80
CA PRO A 89 -8.33 20.93 -15.69
C PRO A 89 -8.74 19.54 -16.17
N GLY A 90 -8.18 18.49 -15.56
CA GLY A 90 -8.54 17.12 -15.90
C GLY A 90 -10.04 16.91 -15.73
N ASP A 91 -10.60 15.94 -16.46
CA ASP A 91 -11.97 15.54 -16.23
C ASP A 91 -12.15 15.14 -14.74
N PRO A 92 -13.25 15.56 -14.08
CA PRO A 92 -13.57 15.16 -12.72
C PRO A 92 -13.44 13.65 -12.52
N VAL A 93 -12.94 13.22 -11.36
CA VAL A 93 -12.89 11.81 -10.98
C VAL A 93 -14.32 11.25 -10.92
N ASP A 94 -14.61 10.27 -11.78
CA ASP A 94 -15.90 9.58 -11.82
C ASP A 94 -15.93 8.46 -10.78
N TYR A 95 -16.52 8.74 -9.63
CA TYR A 95 -16.67 7.76 -8.57
C TYR A 95 -17.86 6.83 -8.82
N PRO A 96 -17.71 5.50 -8.61
CA PRO A 96 -18.80 4.57 -8.83
C PRO A 96 -19.97 4.85 -7.86
N PRO A 97 -21.24 4.70 -8.28
CA PRO A 97 -22.42 5.01 -7.47
C PRO A 97 -22.44 4.30 -6.11
N GLU A 98 -21.85 3.12 -6.00
CA GLU A 98 -21.75 2.35 -4.76
C GLU A 98 -20.92 3.07 -3.69
N LEU A 99 -20.02 3.96 -4.09
CA LEU A 99 -19.16 4.77 -3.22
C LEU A 99 -19.80 6.10 -2.82
N LEU A 100 -20.91 6.49 -3.46
CA LEU A 100 -21.60 7.75 -3.19
C LEU A 100 -22.58 7.59 -2.04
N CYS A 101 -22.82 8.68 -1.31
CA CYS A 101 -23.91 8.76 -0.36
C CYS A 101 -25.25 8.67 -1.11
N PRO A 102 -26.17 7.78 -0.70
CA PRO A 102 -27.48 7.73 -1.31
C PRO A 102 -28.27 9.01 -0.97
N PRO A 103 -29.21 9.45 -1.83
CA PRO A 103 -30.01 10.65 -1.57
C PRO A 103 -30.83 10.61 -0.26
N ALA A 104 -31.12 9.41 0.26
CA ALA A 104 -31.76 9.21 1.55
C ALA A 104 -31.51 7.78 2.06
N GLY A 105 -31.65 7.58 3.37
CA GLY A 105 -31.80 6.25 3.99
C GLY A 105 -30.53 5.67 4.62
N ASP A 106 -29.39 6.35 4.56
CA ASP A 106 -28.18 5.99 5.30
C ASP A 106 -27.88 7.08 6.35
N ASP A 107 -27.87 6.71 7.63
CA ASP A 107 -27.66 7.63 8.77
C ASP A 107 -26.20 8.07 8.95
N ARG A 108 -25.28 7.46 8.20
CA ARG A 108 -23.87 7.84 8.15
C ARG A 108 -23.63 9.00 7.20
N CYS A 109 -24.55 9.22 6.25
CA CYS A 109 -24.43 10.23 5.22
C CYS A 109 -25.09 11.56 5.62
N GLY A 110 -24.31 12.64 5.59
CA GLY A 110 -24.77 14.02 5.72
C GLY A 110 -25.36 14.57 4.41
N PRO A 111 -26.09 15.70 4.47
CA PRO A 111 -26.69 16.28 3.27
C PRO A 111 -25.63 16.91 2.35
N PRO A 112 -25.71 16.70 1.02
CA PRO A 112 -24.91 17.44 0.05
C PRO A 112 -25.31 18.92 0.01
N TYR A 113 -24.56 19.73 -0.72
CA TYR A 113 -25.00 21.08 -1.05
C TYR A 113 -26.30 21.05 -1.87
N ASP A 114 -27.30 21.82 -1.45
CA ASP A 114 -28.55 22.04 -2.19
C ASP A 114 -28.51 23.41 -2.91
N PRO A 115 -28.36 23.43 -4.25
CA PRO A 115 -28.36 24.68 -5.02
C PRO A 115 -29.68 25.46 -4.97
N SER A 116 -30.76 24.85 -4.48
CA SER A 116 -32.07 25.50 -4.36
C SER A 116 -32.25 26.30 -3.06
N ASP A 117 -31.38 26.07 -2.06
CA ASP A 117 -31.37 26.80 -0.78
C ASP A 117 -29.93 27.21 -0.36
N PRO A 118 -29.22 28.01 -1.16
CA PRO A 118 -27.87 28.43 -0.83
C PRO A 118 -27.85 29.49 0.28
N LEU A 119 -26.82 29.45 1.15
CA LEU A 119 -26.50 30.57 2.03
C LEU A 119 -26.22 31.82 1.20
N GLY A 120 -26.68 32.99 1.68
CA GLY A 120 -26.32 34.27 1.08
C GLY A 120 -24.81 34.52 1.19
N PRO A 121 -24.20 35.33 0.29
CA PRO A 121 -22.74 35.52 0.26
C PRO A 121 -22.13 35.92 1.60
N ASP A 122 -22.75 36.85 2.34
CA ASP A 122 -22.25 37.29 3.65
C ASP A 122 -22.36 36.18 4.72
N GLN A 123 -23.40 35.35 4.66
CA GLN A 123 -23.59 34.22 5.58
C GLN A 123 -22.60 33.11 5.28
N LEU A 124 -22.36 32.82 3.99
CA LEU A 124 -21.37 31.86 3.55
C LEU A 124 -19.97 32.27 4.04
N GLU A 125 -19.57 33.52 3.79
CA GLU A 125 -18.27 34.04 4.23
C GLU A 125 -18.13 34.01 5.76
N GLN A 126 -19.18 34.40 6.49
CA GLN A 126 -19.18 34.34 7.95
C GLN A 126 -19.02 32.91 8.47
N ALA A 127 -19.74 31.94 7.89
CA ALA A 127 -19.65 30.53 8.27
C ALA A 127 -18.26 29.96 7.96
N LEU A 128 -17.67 30.32 6.81
CA LEU A 128 -16.32 29.92 6.42
C LEU A 128 -15.26 30.47 7.39
N GLN A 129 -15.34 31.76 7.73
CA GLN A 129 -14.37 32.40 8.63
C GLN A 129 -14.48 31.87 10.05
N LEU A 130 -15.69 31.87 10.63
CA LEU A 130 -15.91 31.38 11.99
C LEU A 130 -15.59 29.89 12.13
N GLY A 131 -15.92 29.12 11.09
CA GLY A 131 -15.59 27.71 10.97
C GLY A 131 -14.10 27.46 10.94
N LEU A 132 -13.34 28.16 10.10
CA LEU A 132 -11.88 28.03 10.03
C LEU A 132 -11.19 28.42 11.35
N ASP A 133 -11.66 29.47 12.01
CA ASP A 133 -11.16 29.87 13.33
C ASP A 133 -11.41 28.77 14.37
N THR A 134 -12.58 28.13 14.32
CA THR A 134 -12.92 27.01 15.21
C THR A 134 -12.14 25.74 14.85
N TRP A 135 -11.91 25.49 13.56
CA TRP A 135 -11.13 24.36 13.06
C TRP A 135 -9.68 24.38 13.52
N ARG A 136 -9.12 25.60 13.67
CA ARG A 136 -7.76 25.85 14.16
C ARG A 136 -7.68 26.03 15.68
N PHE A 137 -8.82 26.01 16.37
CA PHE A 137 -8.87 26.19 17.82
C PHE A 137 -8.12 25.04 18.52
N PRO A 138 -7.14 25.32 19.40
CA PRO A 138 -6.40 24.29 20.12
C PRO A 138 -7.27 23.71 21.25
N GLY A 139 -8.15 22.80 20.88
CA GLY A 139 -9.06 22.09 21.78
C GLY A 139 -8.36 21.14 22.75
N ILE A 140 -9.15 20.35 23.48
CA ILE A 140 -8.67 19.44 24.55
C ILE A 140 -7.62 18.45 24.02
N ARG A 141 -7.84 17.90 22.82
CA ARG A 141 -6.94 16.95 22.14
C ARG A 141 -6.27 17.56 20.91
N GLY A 142 -6.03 18.87 20.94
CA GLY A 142 -5.50 19.63 19.80
C GLY A 142 -6.57 20.08 18.81
N ALA A 143 -6.13 20.84 17.81
CA ALA A 143 -6.98 21.41 16.76
C ALA A 143 -7.34 20.37 15.70
N CYS A 144 -8.53 20.49 15.10
CA CYS A 144 -8.96 19.62 13.99
C CYS A 144 -7.98 19.69 12.81
N ALA A 145 -7.44 20.88 12.52
CA ALA A 145 -6.39 21.08 11.50
C ALA A 145 -5.10 20.26 11.74
N GLY A 146 -4.89 19.76 12.96
CA GLY A 146 -3.74 18.94 13.34
C GLY A 146 -3.89 17.45 13.03
N CYS A 147 -5.09 17.01 12.63
CA CYS A 147 -5.37 15.63 12.21
C CYS A 147 -5.94 15.55 10.79
N HIS A 148 -6.60 16.60 10.33
CA HIS A 148 -7.34 16.61 9.08
C HIS A 148 -6.63 17.42 7.97
N SER A 149 -7.31 17.59 6.84
CA SER A 149 -6.98 18.63 5.87
C SER A 149 -6.99 20.03 6.53
N PRO A 150 -6.26 21.02 5.96
CA PRO A 150 -6.01 22.30 6.66
C PRO A 150 -7.26 23.17 6.87
N ASP A 151 -8.36 22.86 6.17
CA ASP A 151 -9.65 23.57 6.19
C ASP A 151 -10.87 22.64 6.29
N GLY A 152 -10.68 21.34 6.55
CA GLY A 152 -11.81 20.39 6.68
C GLY A 152 -12.49 19.97 5.37
N TYR A 153 -11.88 20.23 4.21
CA TYR A 153 -12.41 19.80 2.91
C TYR A 153 -12.63 18.27 2.82
N ASP A 154 -11.77 17.48 3.46
CA ASP A 154 -11.93 16.03 3.61
C ASP A 154 -13.28 15.64 4.25
N LEU A 155 -13.73 16.35 5.30
CA LEU A 155 -15.06 16.16 5.90
C LEU A 155 -16.21 16.72 5.04
N ALA A 156 -15.94 17.75 4.24
CA ALA A 156 -16.92 18.29 3.32
C ALA A 156 -17.21 17.31 2.17
N ARG A 157 -16.17 16.71 1.60
CA ARG A 157 -16.23 15.81 0.44
C ARG A 157 -16.68 14.40 0.81
N VAL A 158 -16.20 13.87 1.94
CA VAL A 158 -16.66 12.59 2.49
C VAL A 158 -17.81 12.89 3.43
N GLY A 159 -19.02 12.51 3.03
CA GLY A 159 -20.27 13.03 3.57
C GLY A 159 -20.61 12.49 4.96
N PHE A 160 -19.78 12.72 5.97
CA PHE A 160 -20.13 12.44 7.36
C PHE A 160 -21.42 13.17 7.74
N SER A 161 -22.29 12.48 8.48
CA SER A 161 -23.52 13.07 9.01
C SER A 161 -23.22 14.09 10.10
N ASP A 162 -24.12 15.08 10.24
CA ASP A 162 -23.99 16.14 11.24
C ASP A 162 -23.85 15.57 12.66
N ASP A 163 -24.60 14.51 12.97
CA ASP A 163 -24.52 13.80 14.26
C ASP A 163 -23.14 13.17 14.48
N ALA A 164 -22.53 12.60 13.43
CA ALA A 164 -21.18 12.03 13.51
C ALA A 164 -20.12 13.14 13.69
N ILE A 165 -20.25 14.26 12.97
CA ILE A 165 -19.38 15.43 13.10
C ILE A 165 -19.44 15.96 14.53
N VAL A 166 -20.65 16.19 15.07
CA VAL A 166 -20.84 16.68 16.44
C VAL A 166 -20.25 15.72 17.45
N ARG A 167 -20.61 14.43 17.39
CA ARG A 167 -20.12 13.43 18.37
C ARG A 167 -18.61 13.44 18.46
N ARG A 168 -17.91 13.44 17.32
CA ARG A 168 -16.45 13.37 17.28
C ARG A 168 -15.80 14.71 17.63
N ALA A 169 -16.41 15.83 17.24
CA ALA A 169 -15.90 17.15 17.59
C ALA A 169 -15.91 17.40 19.10
N LEU A 170 -16.86 16.84 19.84
CA LEU A 170 -16.99 17.02 21.30
C LEU A 170 -15.83 16.46 22.13
N ASP A 171 -14.99 15.60 21.55
CA ASP A 171 -13.74 15.17 22.18
C ASP A 171 -12.66 16.29 22.15
N HIS A 172 -12.90 17.35 21.39
CA HIS A 172 -11.95 18.45 21.15
C HIS A 172 -12.50 19.81 21.59
N VAL A 173 -13.78 20.09 21.29
CA VAL A 173 -14.41 21.41 21.44
C VAL A 173 -15.73 21.32 22.21
N ASP A 174 -16.30 22.47 22.59
CA ASP A 174 -17.63 22.49 23.24
C ASP A 174 -18.80 22.35 22.26
N ASP A 175 -20.03 22.21 22.78
CA ASP A 175 -21.25 22.03 21.97
C ASP A 175 -21.48 23.19 20.96
N ALA A 176 -21.16 24.43 21.35
CA ALA A 176 -21.37 25.59 20.49
C ALA A 176 -20.37 25.60 19.34
N GLN A 177 -19.11 25.26 19.63
CA GLN A 177 -18.06 25.10 18.64
C GLN A 177 -18.33 23.91 17.72
N ALA A 178 -18.83 22.78 18.24
CA ALA A 178 -19.21 21.63 17.42
C ALA A 178 -20.33 21.98 16.43
N ALA A 179 -21.33 22.77 16.84
CA ALA A 179 -22.37 23.26 15.93
C ALA A 179 -21.80 24.18 14.84
N VAL A 180 -20.84 25.06 15.19
CA VAL A 180 -20.12 25.89 14.21
C VAL A 180 -19.38 25.03 13.18
N LEU A 181 -18.80 23.91 13.57
CA LEU A 181 -18.12 23.00 12.64
C LEU A 181 -19.08 22.33 11.66
N VAL A 182 -20.31 22.01 12.08
CA VAL A 182 -21.35 21.52 11.15
C VAL A 182 -21.71 22.58 10.12
N ASP A 183 -21.99 23.81 10.57
CA ASP A 183 -22.28 24.94 9.66
C ASP A 183 -21.11 25.19 8.69
N TYR A 184 -19.88 25.04 9.18
CA TYR A 184 -18.67 25.17 8.37
C TYR A 184 -18.57 24.10 7.28
N VAL A 185 -18.83 22.83 7.61
CA VAL A 185 -18.81 21.73 6.63
C VAL A 185 -19.86 21.95 5.54
N HIS A 186 -21.07 22.42 5.89
CA HIS A 186 -22.10 22.77 4.90
C HIS A 186 -21.68 23.97 4.03
N ALA A 187 -21.05 24.98 4.64
CA ALA A 187 -20.50 26.13 3.91
C ALA A 187 -19.39 25.71 2.93
N LEU A 188 -18.52 24.75 3.29
CA LEU A 188 -17.52 24.17 2.38
C LEU A 188 -18.17 23.42 1.23
N ARG A 189 -19.20 22.62 1.49
CA ARG A 189 -19.98 21.93 0.44
C ARG A 189 -20.57 22.94 -0.55
N GLN A 190 -21.11 24.07 -0.09
CA GLN A 190 -21.58 25.15 -0.97
C GLN A 190 -20.43 25.82 -1.73
N LYS A 191 -19.34 26.20 -1.05
CA LYS A 191 -18.16 26.85 -1.65
C LYS A 191 -17.60 26.05 -2.82
N HIS A 192 -17.59 24.73 -2.68
CA HIS A 192 -17.04 23.79 -3.65
C HIS A 192 -18.11 23.10 -4.52
N GLN A 193 -19.37 23.51 -4.42
CA GLN A 193 -20.49 22.97 -5.21
C GLN A 193 -20.65 21.43 -5.10
N LEU A 194 -20.43 20.88 -3.91
CA LEU A 194 -20.46 19.43 -3.66
C LEU A 194 -21.91 18.92 -3.56
N THR A 195 -22.52 18.66 -4.72
CA THR A 195 -23.89 18.11 -4.82
C THR A 195 -23.95 16.59 -4.66
N GLU A 196 -22.80 15.92 -4.72
CA GLU A 196 -22.64 14.48 -4.46
C GLU A 196 -21.49 14.27 -3.48
N LEU A 197 -21.70 13.41 -2.49
CA LEU A 197 -20.73 13.15 -1.43
C LEU A 197 -20.25 11.70 -1.44
N LEU A 198 -19.01 11.49 -1.02
CA LEU A 198 -18.45 10.15 -0.85
C LEU A 198 -18.95 9.52 0.45
N HIS A 199 -19.21 8.23 0.43
CA HIS A 199 -19.78 7.50 1.55
C HIS A 199 -18.73 7.23 2.64
N PRO A 200 -18.91 7.71 3.89
CA PRO A 200 -17.91 7.58 4.95
C PRO A 200 -17.45 6.15 5.26
N ALA A 201 -18.38 5.20 5.29
CA ALA A 201 -18.07 3.79 5.59
C ALA A 201 -17.58 2.95 4.40
N LYS A 202 -17.37 3.56 3.23
CA LYS A 202 -16.94 2.85 2.02
C LYS A 202 -15.73 3.49 1.37
N PHE A 203 -15.59 4.80 1.51
CA PHE A 203 -14.51 5.55 0.91
C PHE A 203 -13.15 5.19 1.50
N ARG A 204 -12.30 4.62 0.66
CA ARG A 204 -10.91 4.24 0.94
C ARG A 204 -10.02 5.11 0.06
N PRO A 205 -9.32 6.12 0.62
CA PRO A 205 -8.42 6.94 -0.16
C PRO A 205 -7.44 6.11 -0.99
N LEU A 206 -7.23 6.50 -2.24
CA LEU A 206 -6.29 5.87 -3.18
C LEU A 206 -6.60 4.43 -3.58
N GLN A 207 -7.72 3.85 -3.17
CA GLN A 207 -8.10 2.50 -3.57
C GLN A 207 -8.14 2.39 -5.10
N PRO A 208 -7.32 1.51 -5.72
CA PRO A 208 -7.34 1.31 -7.15
C PRO A 208 -8.70 0.82 -7.64
N GLY A 209 -9.18 1.41 -8.74
CA GLY A 209 -10.54 1.15 -9.23
C GLY A 209 -11.64 1.54 -8.22
N HIS A 210 -11.33 2.40 -7.25
CA HIS A 210 -12.20 2.97 -6.21
C HIS A 210 -12.79 2.02 -5.15
N LEU A 211 -12.84 0.72 -5.41
CA LEU A 211 -13.44 -0.28 -4.53
C LEU A 211 -12.60 -1.56 -4.49
N PRO A 212 -12.32 -2.16 -3.32
CA PRO A 212 -11.74 -3.50 -3.28
C PRO A 212 -12.74 -4.54 -3.80
N TRP A 213 -12.28 -5.72 -4.21
CA TRP A 213 -13.20 -6.84 -4.47
C TRP A 213 -14.03 -7.17 -3.22
N PRO A 214 -15.34 -7.41 -3.35
CA PRO A 214 -16.15 -7.80 -2.21
C PRO A 214 -15.86 -9.25 -1.82
N GLU A 215 -15.93 -9.55 -0.52
CA GLU A 215 -16.04 -10.91 -0.05
C GLU A 215 -17.39 -11.54 -0.45
N THR A 216 -17.39 -12.85 -0.64
CA THR A 216 -18.60 -13.62 -0.93
C THR A 216 -19.29 -14.12 0.33
N THR A 217 -18.52 -14.31 1.41
CA THR A 217 -19.04 -14.74 2.72
C THR A 217 -19.43 -13.53 3.57
N PRO A 218 -20.73 -13.37 3.90
CA PRO A 218 -21.19 -12.19 4.63
C PRO A 218 -20.69 -12.19 6.08
N GLY A 219 -20.32 -11.00 6.57
CA GLY A 219 -20.02 -10.76 7.98
C GLY A 219 -18.63 -11.18 8.44
N LEU A 220 -17.75 -11.55 7.51
CA LEU A 220 -16.33 -11.70 7.81
C LEU A 220 -15.70 -10.32 8.06
N ASP A 221 -14.77 -10.28 9.00
CA ASP A 221 -13.92 -9.11 9.17
C ASP A 221 -13.05 -8.90 7.93
N VAL A 222 -12.69 -7.66 7.63
CA VAL A 222 -11.79 -7.35 6.51
C VAL A 222 -10.44 -8.06 6.64
N THR A 223 -10.01 -8.33 7.87
CA THR A 223 -8.78 -9.01 8.24
C THR A 223 -8.93 -10.52 8.41
N ASP A 224 -10.14 -11.06 8.21
CA ASP A 224 -10.37 -12.50 8.30
C ASP A 224 -9.63 -13.23 7.17
N PRO A 225 -8.85 -14.29 7.47
CA PRO A 225 -8.18 -15.12 6.47
C PRO A 225 -9.05 -15.52 5.28
N GLN A 226 -10.28 -15.97 5.56
CA GLN A 226 -11.20 -16.41 4.51
C GLN A 226 -11.63 -15.24 3.62
N ALA A 227 -11.84 -14.05 4.19
CA ALA A 227 -12.19 -12.87 3.41
C ALA A 227 -11.01 -12.42 2.52
N GLN A 228 -9.77 -12.55 2.99
CA GLN A 228 -8.57 -12.27 2.21
C GLN A 228 -8.43 -13.25 1.04
N ASP A 229 -8.58 -14.55 1.31
CA ASP A 229 -8.54 -15.60 0.28
C ASP A 229 -9.61 -15.40 -0.80
N GLU A 230 -10.84 -15.06 -0.41
CA GLU A 230 -11.94 -14.81 -1.36
C GLU A 230 -11.67 -13.60 -2.27
N ARG A 231 -11.03 -12.55 -1.75
CA ARG A 231 -10.66 -11.37 -2.55
C ARG A 231 -9.44 -11.63 -3.45
N ASP A 232 -8.51 -12.46 -3.01
CA ASP A 232 -7.39 -12.94 -3.83
C ASP A 232 -7.89 -13.82 -4.98
N GLU A 233 -8.87 -14.69 -4.73
CA GLU A 233 -9.54 -15.48 -5.77
C GLU A 233 -10.34 -14.58 -6.74
N ALA A 234 -11.03 -13.56 -6.25
CA ALA A 234 -11.72 -12.60 -7.12
C ALA A 234 -10.74 -11.87 -8.05
N PHE A 235 -9.58 -11.45 -7.52
CA PHE A 235 -8.52 -10.85 -8.33
C PHE A 235 -7.97 -11.83 -9.37
N MET A 236 -7.75 -13.10 -9.00
CA MET A 236 -7.37 -14.15 -9.94
C MET A 236 -8.34 -14.25 -11.12
N ARG A 237 -9.65 -14.31 -10.85
CA ARG A 237 -10.66 -14.37 -11.91
C ARG A 237 -10.62 -13.13 -12.78
N HIS A 238 -10.43 -11.94 -12.21
CA HIS A 238 -10.26 -10.71 -12.99
C HIS A 238 -9.05 -10.79 -13.95
N LEU A 239 -7.92 -11.32 -13.48
CA LEU A 239 -6.73 -11.49 -14.33
C LEU A 239 -6.96 -12.49 -15.47
N LEU A 240 -7.70 -13.58 -15.20
CA LEU A 240 -7.98 -14.65 -16.17
C LEU A 240 -9.07 -14.29 -17.17
N ASP A 241 -10.20 -13.79 -16.68
CA ASP A 241 -11.44 -13.70 -17.45
C ASP A 241 -11.60 -12.33 -18.10
N ASP A 242 -11.27 -11.25 -17.37
CA ASP A 242 -11.47 -9.88 -17.84
C ASP A 242 -10.22 -9.33 -18.53
N ARG A 243 -9.05 -9.44 -17.88
CA ARG A 243 -7.78 -8.96 -18.43
C ARG A 243 -7.16 -9.97 -19.40
N GLN A 244 -7.49 -11.25 -19.25
CA GLN A 244 -6.96 -12.35 -20.05
C GLN A 244 -5.43 -12.36 -20.15
N LEU A 245 -4.75 -12.03 -19.04
CA LEU A 245 -3.30 -11.94 -19.04
C LEU A 245 -2.69 -13.29 -19.42
N LEU A 246 -1.77 -13.26 -20.38
CA LEU A 246 -1.05 -14.45 -20.82
C LEU A 246 -0.31 -15.10 -19.65
N LEU A 247 0.20 -14.27 -18.74
CA LEU A 247 0.83 -14.70 -17.50
C LEU A 247 -0.06 -15.63 -16.66
N ALA A 248 -1.37 -15.37 -16.60
CA ALA A 248 -2.30 -16.08 -15.72
C ALA A 248 -2.96 -17.31 -16.38
N GLY A 249 -3.37 -17.23 -17.66
CA GLY A 249 -4.22 -18.25 -18.29
C GLY A 249 -3.55 -19.13 -19.36
N GLY A 250 -2.54 -18.62 -20.06
CA GLY A 250 -1.89 -19.33 -21.18
C GLY A 250 -0.54 -19.92 -20.80
N THR A 251 0.27 -20.35 -21.77
CA THR A 251 1.69 -20.70 -21.55
C THR A 251 2.55 -19.77 -22.40
N VAL A 252 3.61 -19.20 -21.82
CA VAL A 252 4.61 -18.43 -22.56
C VAL A 252 5.64 -19.40 -23.13
N ASP A 253 5.48 -19.83 -24.38
CA ASP A 253 6.32 -20.85 -25.03
C ASP A 253 7.26 -20.29 -26.11
N SER A 254 7.27 -18.97 -26.33
CA SER A 254 8.07 -18.30 -27.35
C SER A 254 8.48 -16.88 -26.93
N LEU A 255 9.50 -16.34 -27.61
CA LEU A 255 9.95 -14.95 -27.42
C LEU A 255 8.85 -13.93 -27.75
N GLU A 256 8.04 -14.18 -28.78
CA GLU A 256 6.90 -13.32 -29.13
C GLU A 256 5.89 -13.24 -27.98
N GLN A 257 5.57 -14.38 -27.37
CA GLN A 257 4.71 -14.43 -26.20
C GLN A 257 5.35 -13.83 -24.94
N ALA A 258 6.67 -13.91 -24.81
CA ALA A 258 7.37 -13.25 -23.72
C ALA A 258 7.24 -11.72 -23.83
N HIS A 259 7.41 -11.16 -25.03
CA HIS A 259 7.13 -9.74 -25.31
C HIS A 259 5.67 -9.40 -25.05
N GLN A 260 4.73 -10.22 -25.53
CA GLN A 260 3.31 -10.00 -25.25
C GLN A 260 3.02 -9.93 -23.75
N ALA A 261 3.51 -10.89 -22.96
CA ALA A 261 3.30 -10.91 -21.51
C ALA A 261 3.97 -9.70 -20.82
N TYR A 262 5.13 -9.28 -21.30
CA TYR A 262 5.81 -8.07 -20.82
C TYR A 262 4.98 -6.82 -21.09
N ASP A 263 4.52 -6.63 -22.32
CA ASP A 263 3.75 -5.48 -22.76
C ASP A 263 2.39 -5.41 -22.05
N GLU A 264 1.73 -6.56 -21.88
CA GLU A 264 0.47 -6.67 -21.12
C GLU A 264 0.65 -6.17 -19.67
N LEU A 265 1.73 -6.59 -18.99
CA LEU A 265 2.05 -6.13 -17.64
C LEU A 265 2.44 -4.66 -17.63
N HIS A 266 3.27 -4.23 -18.58
CA HIS A 266 3.76 -2.86 -18.67
C HIS A 266 2.59 -1.87 -18.83
N ALA A 267 1.63 -2.20 -19.71
CA ALA A 267 0.46 -1.38 -20.01
C ALA A 267 -0.60 -1.30 -18.89
N ILE A 268 -0.48 -2.09 -17.82
CA ILE A 268 -1.39 -1.98 -16.67
C ILE A 268 -1.14 -0.67 -15.93
N ASP A 269 -2.17 0.18 -15.89
CA ASP A 269 -2.31 1.28 -14.94
C ASP A 269 -2.77 0.72 -13.58
N LEU A 270 -1.86 0.75 -12.61
CA LEU A 270 -2.11 0.26 -11.26
C LEU A 270 -3.10 1.13 -10.46
N THR A 271 -3.34 2.37 -10.87
CA THR A 271 -4.34 3.24 -10.21
C THR A 271 -5.77 2.85 -10.58
N GLN A 272 -5.95 2.16 -11.71
CA GLN A 272 -7.25 1.73 -12.24
C GLN A 272 -7.50 0.23 -12.06
N LEU A 273 -6.45 -0.57 -11.88
CA LEU A 273 -6.58 -2.00 -11.65
C LEU A 273 -7.21 -2.29 -10.29
N ARG A 274 -8.44 -2.80 -10.28
CA ARG A 274 -9.11 -3.19 -9.04
C ARG A 274 -8.36 -4.31 -8.31
N LEU A 275 -7.94 -4.04 -7.07
CA LEU A 275 -7.22 -4.99 -6.22
C LEU A 275 -8.16 -5.63 -5.18
N GLY A 276 -7.79 -6.83 -4.72
CA GLY A 276 -8.47 -7.53 -3.63
C GLY A 276 -8.09 -7.03 -2.24
N LEU A 277 -6.99 -6.29 -2.12
CA LEU A 277 -6.59 -5.68 -0.86
C LEU A 277 -7.38 -4.38 -0.61
N PRO A 278 -8.18 -4.32 0.47
CA PRO A 278 -8.83 -3.09 0.90
C PRO A 278 -7.83 -2.15 1.57
N PHE A 279 -7.72 -0.92 1.08
CA PHE A 279 -6.96 0.14 1.74
C PHE A 279 -7.70 0.69 2.95
N ASP A 280 -7.04 1.41 3.85
CA ASP A 280 -7.69 2.05 5.00
C ASP A 280 -8.92 2.87 4.62
N LEU A 281 -9.96 2.81 5.47
CA LEU A 281 -11.01 3.81 5.40
C LEU A 281 -10.41 5.19 5.73
N LEU A 282 -11.02 6.25 5.19
CA LEU A 282 -10.63 7.60 5.60
C LEU A 282 -10.76 7.78 7.12
N SER A 283 -11.85 7.22 7.68
CA SER A 283 -12.00 7.12 9.11
C SER A 283 -12.79 5.90 9.56
N GLU A 284 -12.37 5.31 10.67
CA GLU A 284 -13.07 4.30 11.43
C GLU A 284 -13.88 4.95 12.57
N ASP A 285 -14.95 4.30 12.99
CA ASP A 285 -15.82 4.83 14.03
C ASP A 285 -16.50 3.72 14.85
N GLY A 286 -15.93 3.48 16.03
CA GLY A 286 -16.37 2.44 16.97
C GLY A 286 -17.83 2.57 17.42
N PHE A 287 -18.50 3.70 17.19
CA PHE A 287 -19.94 3.80 17.39
C PHE A 287 -20.73 2.78 16.58
N TYR A 288 -20.22 2.38 15.41
CA TYR A 288 -20.85 1.39 14.54
C TYR A 288 -20.48 -0.06 14.87
N GLY A 289 -19.74 -0.28 15.96
CA GLY A 289 -19.44 -1.61 16.50
C GLY A 289 -17.96 -1.90 16.66
N ALA A 290 -17.64 -3.02 17.31
CA ALA A 290 -16.27 -3.43 17.60
C ALA A 290 -15.36 -3.58 16.37
N PRO A 291 -15.82 -4.04 15.18
CA PRO A 291 -14.97 -4.10 13.99
C PRO A 291 -14.46 -2.72 13.53
N HIS A 292 -15.14 -1.63 13.92
CA HIS A 292 -14.75 -0.25 13.62
C HIS A 292 -13.92 0.40 14.75
N LEU A 293 -13.52 -0.37 15.77
CA LEU A 293 -12.53 0.04 16.75
C LEU A 293 -11.14 -0.34 16.23
N SER A 294 -10.60 0.52 15.36
CA SER A 294 -9.28 0.33 14.77
C SER A 294 -8.52 1.64 14.63
N VAL A 295 -7.19 1.57 14.72
CA VAL A 295 -6.30 2.70 14.36
C VAL A 295 -5.85 2.65 12.88
N PHE A 296 -6.35 1.64 12.15
CA PHE A 296 -6.27 1.46 10.70
C PHE A 296 -7.27 2.40 10.00
N GLU A 297 -6.92 3.66 9.98
CA GLU A 297 -7.63 4.72 9.27
C GLU A 297 -6.61 5.77 8.81
N TRP A 298 -7.00 6.66 7.91
CA TRP A 298 -6.12 7.74 7.47
C TRP A 298 -5.90 8.83 8.52
N TYR A 299 -6.94 9.15 9.29
CA TYR A 299 -6.80 10.17 10.32
C TYR A 299 -5.83 9.72 11.43
N PRO A 300 -4.90 10.59 11.84
CA PRO A 300 -4.04 10.32 12.98
C PRO A 300 -4.84 10.44 14.28
N GLY A 301 -4.66 9.47 15.19
CA GLY A 301 -5.28 9.51 16.52
C GLY A 301 -4.65 10.52 17.48
N MET A 302 -3.59 11.23 17.05
CA MET A 302 -2.87 12.24 17.81
C MET A 302 -2.68 13.49 16.94
N ALA A 303 -3.14 14.65 17.42
CA ALA A 303 -3.04 15.90 16.67
C ALA A 303 -1.61 16.47 16.71
N SER A 304 -1.22 17.07 15.59
CA SER A 304 -0.05 17.94 15.51
C SER A 304 -0.44 19.41 15.67
N ALA A 305 0.36 20.20 16.38
CA ALA A 305 0.21 21.65 16.46
C ALA A 305 1.53 22.37 16.19
N PRO A 306 1.49 23.64 15.78
CA PRO A 306 2.71 24.43 15.66
C PRO A 306 3.48 24.46 16.99
N LYS A 307 4.82 24.42 16.88
CA LYS A 307 5.72 24.59 18.03
C LYS A 307 5.52 25.99 18.63
N PRO A 308 5.77 26.16 19.94
CA PRO A 308 5.68 27.47 20.59
C PRO A 308 6.50 28.54 19.85
N GLY A 309 5.85 29.64 19.45
CA GLY A 309 6.45 30.75 18.72
C GLY A 309 6.51 30.58 17.19
N MET A 310 6.06 29.44 16.65
CA MET A 310 5.98 29.16 15.22
C MET A 310 4.54 29.23 14.68
N GLU A 311 3.54 29.50 15.53
CA GLU A 311 2.12 29.46 15.18
C GLU A 311 1.79 30.37 13.99
N GLY A 312 2.21 31.64 14.08
CA GLY A 312 1.97 32.62 13.02
C GLY A 312 2.69 32.27 11.71
N ALA A 313 3.91 31.72 11.78
CA ALA A 313 4.67 31.32 10.60
C ALA A 313 4.04 30.10 9.92
N PHE A 314 3.65 29.10 10.71
CA PHE A 314 3.01 27.89 10.19
C PHE A 314 1.67 28.23 9.52
N PHE A 315 0.78 28.94 10.20
CA PHE A 315 -0.53 29.27 9.63
C PHE A 315 -0.42 30.23 8.44
N ALA A 316 0.61 31.09 8.36
CA ALA A 316 0.84 31.89 7.17
C ALA A 316 1.16 31.03 5.91
N VAL A 317 1.86 29.91 6.06
CA VAL A 317 2.12 28.98 4.95
C VAL A 317 0.87 28.17 4.61
N VAL A 318 0.11 27.74 5.62
CA VAL A 318 -1.20 27.09 5.41
C VAL A 318 -2.15 28.01 4.63
N ASP A 319 -2.23 29.29 5.00
CA ASP A 319 -3.10 30.27 4.36
C ASP A 319 -2.67 30.54 2.91
N GLN A 320 -1.37 30.51 2.60
CA GLN A 320 -0.88 30.61 1.22
C GLN A 320 -1.37 29.44 0.37
N TYR A 321 -1.31 28.21 0.91
CA TYR A 321 -1.86 27.04 0.23
C TYR A 321 -3.38 27.13 0.06
N LEU A 322 -4.13 27.49 1.11
CA LEU A 322 -5.59 27.61 1.03
C LEU A 322 -6.08 28.71 0.08
N ALA A 323 -5.26 29.74 -0.16
CA ALA A 323 -5.57 30.78 -1.13
C ALA A 323 -5.47 30.28 -2.59
N ASP A 324 -4.73 29.21 -2.85
CA ASP A 324 -4.54 28.61 -4.16
C ASP A 324 -4.18 27.12 -4.05
N PRO A 325 -5.16 26.27 -3.71
CA PRO A 325 -4.90 24.89 -3.33
C PRO A 325 -4.66 23.94 -4.51
N GLY A 326 -4.65 24.46 -5.75
CA GLY A 326 -4.28 23.72 -6.96
C GLY A 326 -2.79 23.80 -7.31
N ASP A 327 -2.02 24.60 -6.58
CA ASP A 327 -0.58 24.78 -6.80
C ASP A 327 0.23 23.77 -5.96
N ASP A 328 0.88 22.81 -6.63
CA ASP A 328 1.72 21.80 -6.00
C ASP A 328 2.88 22.42 -5.20
N GLY A 329 3.45 23.54 -5.66
CA GLY A 329 4.53 24.23 -4.95
C GLY A 329 4.08 24.79 -3.61
N LYS A 330 2.83 25.30 -3.54
CA LYS A 330 2.24 25.75 -2.28
C LYS A 330 1.87 24.58 -1.37
N LEU A 331 1.42 23.46 -1.93
CA LEU A 331 1.24 22.22 -1.17
C LEU A 331 2.57 21.83 -0.51
N TRP A 332 3.67 21.78 -1.26
CA TRP A 332 4.95 21.32 -0.73
C TRP A 332 5.55 22.29 0.29
N ALA A 333 5.41 23.60 0.10
CA ALA A 333 5.80 24.58 1.12
C ALA A 333 5.08 24.33 2.46
N TYR A 334 3.77 24.04 2.42
CA TYR A 334 2.99 23.66 3.60
C TYR A 334 3.41 22.29 4.16
N TYR A 335 3.53 21.29 3.31
CA TYR A 335 3.89 19.92 3.67
C TYR A 335 5.27 19.86 4.37
N ASP A 336 6.28 20.55 3.84
CA ASP A 336 7.63 20.59 4.41
C ASP A 336 7.66 21.35 5.74
N ALA A 337 6.80 22.37 5.89
CA ALA A 337 6.64 23.10 7.15
C ALA A 337 6.11 22.21 8.29
N ILE A 338 5.38 21.13 8.00
CA ILE A 338 4.91 20.18 9.02
C ILE A 338 6.10 19.61 9.80
N ALA A 339 7.10 19.05 9.11
CA ALA A 339 8.27 18.44 9.75
C ALA A 339 9.04 19.44 10.63
N GLY A 340 9.24 20.67 10.14
CA GLY A 340 10.04 21.69 10.82
C GLY A 340 9.30 22.44 11.93
N MET A 341 8.01 22.73 11.75
CA MET A 341 7.29 23.74 12.54
C MET A 341 6.25 23.18 13.49
N THR A 342 5.87 21.91 13.41
CA THR A 342 4.87 21.32 14.32
C THR A 342 5.46 20.32 15.30
N ASP A 343 4.74 20.01 16.36
CA ASP A 343 4.97 18.91 17.30
C ASP A 343 3.63 18.26 17.69
N CYS A 344 3.65 17.09 18.33
CA CYS A 344 2.40 16.47 18.81
C CYS A 344 1.84 17.19 20.04
N VAL A 345 0.52 17.28 20.13
CA VAL A 345 -0.18 18.02 21.19
C VAL A 345 -0.34 17.22 22.48
N ASP A 346 -0.46 15.89 22.38
CA ASP A 346 -0.82 15.07 23.53
C ASP A 346 0.23 15.20 24.66
N PRO A 347 -0.19 15.37 25.93
CA PRO A 347 0.73 15.55 27.05
C PRO A 347 1.40 14.21 27.38
N LEU A 348 2.46 13.88 26.64
CA LEU A 348 3.20 12.63 26.76
C LEU A 348 3.97 12.53 28.08
N ASP A 349 4.35 13.68 28.66
CA ASP A 349 5.18 13.78 29.87
C ASP A 349 4.51 13.22 31.13
N GLY A 350 3.19 12.97 31.11
CA GLY A 350 2.42 12.42 32.24
C GLY A 350 1.91 10.99 32.04
N MET A 351 2.09 10.39 30.85
CA MET A 351 1.44 9.12 30.49
C MET A 351 2.34 7.89 30.64
N GLY A 352 3.59 8.06 31.04
CA GLY A 352 4.57 6.98 31.15
C GLY A 352 5.92 7.46 30.65
N ASP A 353 6.70 6.54 30.07
CA ASP A 353 8.01 6.89 29.50
C ASP A 353 7.83 7.63 28.16
N PRO A 354 8.17 8.93 28.07
CA PRO A 354 7.91 9.76 26.89
C PRO A 354 8.59 9.25 25.62
N GLN A 355 9.66 8.45 25.74
CA GLN A 355 10.35 7.89 24.58
C GLN A 355 9.47 6.92 23.79
N TYR A 356 8.54 6.22 24.44
CA TYR A 356 7.66 5.26 23.77
C TYR A 356 6.52 5.95 23.03
N TYR A 357 5.90 6.97 23.64
CA TYR A 357 4.84 7.73 22.98
C TYR A 357 5.35 8.65 21.87
N ARG A 358 6.64 9.03 21.92
CA ARG A 358 7.28 9.74 20.80
C ARG A 358 7.24 8.92 19.50
N ARG A 359 7.25 7.59 19.58
CA ARG A 359 7.10 6.72 18.40
C ARG A 359 5.70 6.83 17.80
N ALA A 360 4.67 6.76 18.64
CA ALA A 360 3.29 6.96 18.20
C ALA A 360 3.11 8.35 17.57
N CYS A 361 3.66 9.39 18.19
CA CYS A 361 3.67 10.74 17.62
C CYS A 361 4.32 10.78 16.22
N ASN A 362 5.50 10.19 16.05
CA ASN A 362 6.17 10.15 14.75
C ASN A 362 5.33 9.42 13.69
N TRP A 363 4.75 8.27 14.04
CA TRP A 363 3.88 7.52 13.14
C TRP A 363 2.62 8.31 12.73
N MET A 364 1.94 8.91 13.70
CA MET A 364 0.75 9.73 13.46
C MET A 364 1.07 10.95 12.58
N ARG A 365 2.24 11.54 12.70
CA ARG A 365 2.70 12.61 11.81
C ARG A 365 2.94 12.13 10.38
N LEU A 366 3.44 10.91 10.18
CA LEU A 366 3.57 10.32 8.83
C LEU A 366 2.20 10.09 8.19
N LYS A 367 1.21 9.62 8.97
CA LYS A 367 -0.19 9.54 8.54
C LYS A 367 -0.73 10.93 8.16
N TRP A 368 -0.52 11.93 9.01
CA TRP A 368 -0.99 13.29 8.76
C TRP A 368 -0.39 13.93 7.51
N ARG A 369 0.93 13.77 7.30
CA ARG A 369 1.61 14.21 6.06
C ARG A 369 1.00 13.54 4.84
N SER A 370 0.83 12.22 4.89
CA SER A 370 0.22 11.45 3.80
C SER A 370 -1.19 11.94 3.49
N LEU A 371 -1.99 12.19 4.53
CA LEU A 371 -3.33 12.79 4.39
C LEU A 371 -3.29 14.14 3.68
N GLN A 372 -2.27 14.98 3.87
CA GLN A 372 -2.20 16.27 3.17
C GLN A 372 -2.06 16.09 1.66
N THR A 373 -1.20 15.16 1.22
CA THR A 373 -1.02 14.85 -0.21
C THR A 373 -2.27 14.26 -0.83
N PHE A 374 -2.95 13.33 -0.12
CA PHE A 374 -4.23 12.81 -0.56
C PHE A 374 -5.33 13.89 -0.59
N SER A 375 -5.42 14.73 0.45
CA SER A 375 -6.44 15.79 0.53
C SER A 375 -6.30 16.80 -0.61
N HIS A 376 -5.06 17.05 -1.04
CA HIS A 376 -4.77 17.85 -2.22
C HIS A 376 -5.28 17.18 -3.50
N GLN A 377 -5.00 15.89 -3.70
CA GLN A 377 -5.53 15.11 -4.83
C GLN A 377 -7.06 15.10 -4.85
N LEU A 378 -7.68 14.86 -3.69
CA LEU A 378 -9.13 14.81 -3.53
C LEU A 378 -9.79 16.15 -3.90
N ARG A 379 -9.20 17.27 -3.46
CA ARG A 379 -9.73 18.61 -3.78
C ARG A 379 -9.62 18.96 -5.24
N ASN A 380 -8.51 18.60 -5.86
CA ASN A 380 -8.24 18.90 -7.27
C ASN A 380 -8.79 17.82 -8.21
N GLU A 381 -9.56 16.87 -7.68
CA GLU A 381 -10.20 15.77 -8.43
C GLU A 381 -9.21 15.10 -9.40
N ARG A 382 -8.06 14.68 -8.86
CA ARG A 382 -6.99 14.12 -9.68
C ARG A 382 -6.40 12.85 -9.09
N HIS A 383 -5.96 11.94 -9.96
CA HIS A 383 -5.34 10.67 -9.57
C HIS A 383 -3.81 10.76 -9.47
N ASP A 384 -3.21 11.66 -10.24
CA ASP A 384 -1.77 11.91 -10.28
C ASP A 384 -1.28 12.42 -8.93
N TYR A 385 -0.11 11.91 -8.56
CA TYR A 385 0.59 12.39 -7.38
C TYR A 385 1.08 13.82 -7.62
N PRO A 386 1.02 14.72 -6.63
CA PRO A 386 1.61 16.04 -6.79
C PRO A 386 3.06 15.95 -7.23
N ASP A 387 3.45 16.82 -8.15
CA ASP A 387 4.82 16.91 -8.65
C ASP A 387 5.74 17.27 -7.48
N PHE A 388 6.39 16.25 -6.92
CA PHE A 388 7.27 16.38 -5.77
C PHE A 388 8.57 17.13 -6.09
N LEU A 389 8.78 17.61 -7.33
CA LEU A 389 9.92 18.42 -7.75
C LEU A 389 9.52 19.76 -8.37
N VAL A 390 8.27 20.18 -8.27
CA VAL A 390 7.78 21.47 -8.82
C VAL A 390 8.61 22.68 -8.36
N ASP A 391 9.28 22.59 -7.22
CA ASP A 391 10.16 23.61 -6.63
C ASP A 391 11.66 23.30 -6.76
N GLN A 392 12.03 22.25 -7.50
CA GLN A 392 13.40 21.83 -7.76
C GLN A 392 13.77 21.95 -9.24
N ALA A 393 15.08 21.98 -9.51
CA ALA A 393 15.60 21.93 -10.87
C ALA A 393 16.33 20.60 -11.09
N GLY A 394 16.21 20.07 -12.32
CA GLY A 394 16.86 18.82 -12.70
C GLY A 394 15.96 17.59 -12.51
N PRO A 395 16.45 16.41 -12.90
CA PRO A 395 15.66 15.19 -12.93
C PRO A 395 15.57 14.54 -11.54
N VAL A 396 14.59 13.66 -11.35
CA VAL A 396 14.29 13.03 -10.04
C VAL A 396 15.44 12.26 -9.42
N GLN A 397 16.31 11.70 -10.25
CA GLN A 397 17.50 10.95 -9.84
C GLN A 397 18.48 11.80 -9.03
N GLN A 398 18.41 13.13 -9.12
CA GLN A 398 19.23 14.05 -8.31
C GLN A 398 18.56 14.41 -6.97
N HIS A 399 17.30 14.04 -6.78
CA HIS A 399 16.43 14.47 -5.68
C HIS A 399 15.69 13.30 -5.01
N THR A 400 16.24 12.08 -5.08
CA THR A 400 15.57 10.86 -4.59
C THR A 400 15.19 10.93 -3.12
N ALA A 401 16.05 11.51 -2.27
CA ALA A 401 15.78 11.68 -0.85
C ALA A 401 14.59 12.64 -0.59
N LEU A 402 14.44 13.68 -1.42
CA LEU A 402 13.30 14.58 -1.33
C LEU A 402 12.02 13.89 -1.82
N ALA A 403 12.09 13.15 -2.92
CA ALA A 403 10.98 12.35 -3.42
C ALA A 403 10.50 11.34 -2.35
N ALA A 404 11.42 10.62 -1.72
CA ALA A 404 11.13 9.69 -0.63
C ALA A 404 10.47 10.37 0.58
N ASP A 405 10.98 11.53 1.01
CA ASP A 405 10.39 12.27 2.13
C ASP A 405 8.98 12.80 1.80
N ARG A 406 8.73 13.17 0.53
CA ARG A 406 7.42 13.62 0.05
C ARG A 406 6.44 12.47 -0.15
N ILE A 407 6.90 11.23 -0.34
CA ILE A 407 6.09 9.99 -0.40
C ILE A 407 6.03 9.31 0.99
N ALA A 408 5.51 10.03 1.99
CA ALA A 408 5.46 9.54 3.37
C ALA A 408 4.59 8.28 3.60
N ILE A 409 3.80 7.84 2.61
CA ILE A 409 2.97 6.63 2.70
C ILE A 409 3.86 5.40 2.97
N TRP A 410 4.92 5.21 2.19
CA TRP A 410 5.82 4.08 2.40
C TRP A 410 6.41 4.09 3.82
N HIS A 411 6.84 5.28 4.26
CA HIS A 411 7.46 5.47 5.57
C HIS A 411 6.51 5.17 6.73
N ALA A 412 5.21 5.45 6.57
CA ALA A 412 4.23 5.10 7.60
C ALA A 412 4.07 3.58 7.76
N GLY A 413 4.03 2.84 6.64
CA GLY A 413 4.01 1.37 6.67
C GLY A 413 5.31 0.80 7.24
N ASP A 414 6.45 1.34 6.79
CA ASP A 414 7.78 0.92 7.25
C ASP A 414 7.98 1.16 8.76
N PHE A 415 7.40 2.25 9.28
CA PHE A 415 7.44 2.56 10.70
C PHE A 415 6.87 1.42 11.55
N LEU A 416 5.69 0.88 11.19
CA LEU A 416 5.08 -0.24 11.91
C LEU A 416 5.72 -1.58 11.61
N ARG A 417 6.39 -1.74 10.46
CA ARG A 417 7.22 -2.92 10.21
C ARG A 417 8.38 -3.01 11.20
N VAL A 418 9.08 -1.90 11.44
CA VAL A 418 10.22 -1.84 12.37
C VAL A 418 9.74 -1.82 13.83
N GLN A 419 8.68 -1.06 14.11
CA GLN A 419 8.19 -0.76 15.47
C GLN A 419 6.68 -1.03 15.55
N PRO A 420 6.24 -2.30 15.47
CA PRO A 420 4.83 -2.64 15.45
C PRO A 420 4.12 -2.23 16.74
N LEU A 421 2.78 -2.22 16.71
CA LEU A 421 1.98 -1.95 17.90
C LEU A 421 2.21 -3.03 18.96
N MET A 422 2.41 -4.27 18.53
CA MET A 422 2.61 -5.43 19.38
C MET A 422 3.42 -6.51 18.66
N ARG A 423 4.12 -7.35 19.43
CA ARG A 423 4.87 -8.52 18.96
C ARG A 423 4.34 -9.81 19.61
N THR A 424 4.70 -10.96 19.05
CA THR A 424 4.42 -12.25 19.68
C THR A 424 5.31 -12.45 20.91
N ASP A 425 5.00 -13.44 21.74
CA ASP A 425 5.74 -13.68 22.98
C ASP A 425 7.22 -14.03 22.73
N ASP A 426 7.53 -14.65 21.59
CA ASP A 426 8.89 -15.07 21.21
C ASP A 426 9.84 -13.89 20.94
N ASN A 427 9.29 -12.73 20.58
CA ASN A 427 10.02 -11.48 20.36
C ASN A 427 9.29 -10.31 21.03
N ALA A 428 8.85 -10.53 22.27
CA ALA A 428 8.01 -9.58 22.99
C ALA A 428 8.57 -8.16 22.98
N CYS A 429 7.67 -7.19 22.84
CA CYS A 429 8.01 -5.77 22.86
C CYS A 429 8.87 -5.42 24.07
N PHE A 430 9.97 -4.71 23.84
CA PHE A 430 10.87 -4.22 24.89
C PHE A 430 11.56 -5.33 25.71
N ALA A 431 11.61 -6.57 25.20
CA ALA A 431 12.45 -7.63 25.78
C ALA A 431 13.96 -7.29 25.69
N GLY A 432 14.33 -6.38 24.79
CA GLY A 432 15.65 -5.76 24.66
C GLY A 432 15.58 -4.44 23.88
N ASP A 433 16.73 -3.76 23.70
CA ASP A 433 16.81 -2.50 22.95
C ASP A 433 16.51 -2.68 21.44
N ASP A 434 16.70 -3.91 20.93
CA ASP A 434 16.55 -4.27 19.51
C ASP A 434 15.11 -4.62 19.10
N ASP A 435 14.18 -4.77 20.05
CA ASP A 435 12.78 -5.14 19.79
C ASP A 435 11.80 -4.00 20.16
N PRO A 436 11.88 -2.85 19.47
CA PRO A 436 11.00 -1.73 19.73
C PRO A 436 9.56 -2.05 19.32
N CYS A 437 8.61 -1.55 20.11
CA CYS A 437 7.21 -1.40 19.72
C CYS A 437 6.76 0.05 19.86
N THR A 438 5.63 0.35 19.23
CA THR A 438 4.93 1.62 19.31
C THR A 438 3.81 1.51 20.34
N LEU A 439 3.95 2.24 21.46
CA LEU A 439 2.90 2.34 22.46
C LEU A 439 1.99 3.52 22.14
N LEU A 440 0.69 3.27 22.06
CA LEU A 440 -0.32 4.29 21.85
C LEU A 440 -0.75 4.88 23.21
N PRO A 441 -0.95 6.20 23.31
CA PRO A 441 -1.56 6.79 24.50
C PRO A 441 -2.91 6.12 24.79
N PRO A 442 -3.32 5.95 26.07
CA PRO A 442 -4.56 5.25 26.40
C PRO A 442 -5.80 5.73 25.61
N PRO A 443 -6.03 7.05 25.41
CA PRO A 443 -7.20 7.51 24.65
C PRO A 443 -7.14 7.23 23.14
N VAL A 444 -6.03 6.69 22.63
CA VAL A 444 -5.87 6.18 21.26
C VAL A 444 -5.87 4.65 21.29
N ASP A 445 -5.20 4.03 22.25
CA ASP A 445 -5.14 2.58 22.42
C ASP A 445 -6.53 1.98 22.75
N ASP A 446 -7.40 2.76 23.42
CA ASP A 446 -8.79 2.42 23.72
C ASP A 446 -9.69 2.40 22.47
N THR A 447 -9.22 2.89 21.32
CA THR A 447 -9.94 2.79 20.04
C THR A 447 -9.66 1.47 19.33
N ILE A 448 -8.92 0.53 19.93
CA ILE A 448 -8.61 -0.79 19.37
C ILE A 448 -9.50 -1.85 20.02
N HIS A 449 -10.16 -2.70 19.22
CA HIS A 449 -10.95 -3.82 19.74
C HIS A 449 -10.09 -4.87 20.44
N SER A 450 -10.71 -5.63 21.35
CA SER A 450 -10.04 -6.68 22.13
C SER A 450 -10.20 -8.09 21.55
N GLU A 451 -10.83 -8.25 20.40
CA GLU A 451 -11.11 -9.57 19.79
C GLU A 451 -10.06 -9.97 18.73
N PRO A 452 -9.64 -11.26 18.64
CA PRO A 452 -9.93 -12.34 19.59
C PRO A 452 -9.23 -12.17 20.95
N THR A 453 -8.05 -11.54 20.95
CA THR A 453 -7.42 -10.97 22.14
C THR A 453 -6.83 -9.62 21.80
N TYR A 454 -6.60 -8.79 22.82
CA TYR A 454 -6.01 -7.46 22.63
C TYR A 454 -4.62 -7.49 21.99
N GLN A 455 -3.80 -8.48 22.36
CA GLN A 455 -2.47 -8.68 21.77
C GLN A 455 -2.58 -9.03 20.28
N GLU A 456 -3.44 -10.00 19.94
CA GLU A 456 -3.65 -10.42 18.54
C GLU A 456 -4.24 -9.30 17.69
N ALA A 457 -5.17 -8.50 18.23
CA ALA A 457 -5.73 -7.34 17.53
C ALA A 457 -4.64 -6.33 17.15
N ARG A 458 -3.73 -5.98 18.07
CA ARG A 458 -2.63 -5.03 17.79
C ARG A 458 -1.59 -5.58 16.80
N ILE A 459 -1.31 -6.90 16.86
CA ILE A 459 -0.45 -7.56 15.88
C ILE A 459 -1.10 -7.47 14.49
N LYS A 460 -2.36 -7.87 14.37
CA LYS A 460 -3.12 -7.86 13.11
C LYS A 460 -3.25 -6.45 12.52
N GLN A 461 -3.58 -5.45 13.34
CA GLN A 461 -3.66 -4.07 12.87
C GLN A 461 -2.31 -3.56 12.33
N SER A 462 -1.19 -3.97 12.95
CA SER A 462 0.14 -3.65 12.42
C SER A 462 0.39 -4.29 11.05
N GLN A 463 -0.03 -5.54 10.86
CA GLN A 463 0.15 -6.28 9.60
C GLN A 463 -0.71 -5.70 8.47
N VAL A 464 -1.98 -5.41 8.75
CA VAL A 464 -2.94 -4.90 7.75
C VAL A 464 -2.61 -3.46 7.35
N PHE A 465 -2.15 -2.64 8.30
CA PHE A 465 -1.58 -1.33 8.00
C PHE A 465 -0.38 -1.44 7.06
N GLN A 466 0.57 -2.34 7.33
CA GLN A 466 1.72 -2.55 6.43
C GLN A 466 1.27 -2.99 5.03
N GLN A 467 0.35 -3.95 4.92
CA GLN A 467 -0.15 -4.46 3.64
C GLN A 467 -0.70 -3.34 2.75
N SER A 468 -1.65 -2.57 3.27
CA SER A 468 -2.29 -1.50 2.49
C SER A 468 -1.33 -0.34 2.21
N TRP A 469 -0.52 0.10 3.18
CA TRP A 469 0.36 1.26 3.00
C TRP A 469 1.53 0.98 2.06
N PHE A 470 2.11 -0.23 2.10
CA PHE A 470 3.10 -0.60 1.09
C PHE A 470 2.47 -0.70 -0.31
N LEU A 471 1.26 -1.27 -0.43
CA LEU A 471 0.58 -1.37 -1.72
C LEU A 471 0.16 0.00 -2.27
N MET A 472 -0.31 0.92 -1.41
CA MET A 472 -0.60 2.31 -1.76
C MET A 472 0.63 3.03 -2.34
N ALA A 473 1.80 2.82 -1.74
CA ALA A 473 3.04 3.39 -2.24
C ALA A 473 3.49 2.72 -3.54
N TRP A 474 3.43 1.39 -3.65
CA TRP A 474 3.80 0.65 -4.86
C TRP A 474 2.94 1.00 -6.08
N VAL A 475 1.63 1.19 -5.91
CA VAL A 475 0.74 1.62 -7.00
C VAL A 475 1.23 2.93 -7.64
N ARG A 476 1.86 3.81 -6.85
CA ARG A 476 2.37 5.12 -7.29
C ARG A 476 3.80 5.10 -7.76
N ASP A 477 4.60 4.19 -7.22
CA ASP A 477 6.01 3.98 -7.57
C ASP A 477 6.23 2.50 -7.90
N PRO A 478 5.78 2.04 -9.09
CA PRO A 478 5.72 0.61 -9.40
C PRO A 478 7.09 -0.05 -9.48
N ALA A 479 8.17 0.72 -9.64
CA ALA A 479 9.55 0.25 -9.63
C ALA A 479 10.23 0.35 -8.25
N LEU A 480 9.57 0.99 -7.27
CA LEU A 480 10.08 1.27 -5.92
C LEU A 480 11.39 2.07 -5.89
N LEU A 481 11.53 3.02 -6.81
CA LEU A 481 12.75 3.83 -6.95
C LEU A 481 12.66 5.17 -6.20
N LEU A 482 11.46 5.57 -5.78
CA LEU A 482 11.16 6.85 -5.15
C LEU A 482 10.71 6.71 -3.70
N SER A 483 10.16 5.56 -3.32
CA SER A 483 9.47 5.36 -2.03
C SER A 483 10.41 5.22 -0.82
N GLY A 484 11.72 5.11 -1.04
CA GLY A 484 12.72 5.03 0.03
C GLY A 484 14.13 4.79 -0.50
N ASP A 485 15.12 5.04 0.34
CA ASP A 485 16.56 4.89 0.01
C ASP A 485 17.16 3.57 0.49
N ASP A 486 16.43 2.79 1.30
CA ASP A 486 16.89 1.46 1.72
C ASP A 486 16.84 0.50 0.53
N PHE A 487 17.89 -0.30 0.41
CA PHE A 487 17.95 -1.39 -0.55
C PHE A 487 16.76 -2.35 -0.44
N ALA A 488 16.32 -2.66 0.78
CA ALA A 488 15.19 -3.55 1.01
C ALA A 488 13.86 -2.97 0.48
N THR A 489 13.70 -1.65 0.49
CA THR A 489 12.59 -0.96 -0.17
C THR A 489 12.67 -1.10 -1.67
N ILE A 490 13.83 -0.79 -2.25
CA ILE A 490 14.05 -0.81 -3.70
C ILE A 490 13.81 -2.21 -4.27
N VAL A 491 14.22 -3.26 -3.57
CA VAL A 491 14.01 -4.63 -4.05
C VAL A 491 12.58 -5.14 -3.86
N GLY A 492 11.74 -4.44 -3.08
CA GLY A 492 10.36 -4.87 -2.79
C GLY A 492 10.22 -5.90 -1.66
N ASP A 493 11.26 -6.06 -0.85
CA ASP A 493 11.35 -7.13 0.17
C ASP A 493 10.15 -7.13 1.13
N TYR A 494 9.79 -5.93 1.59
CA TYR A 494 8.75 -5.75 2.59
C TYR A 494 7.36 -5.96 2.03
N ILE A 495 7.11 -5.51 0.80
CA ILE A 495 5.80 -5.64 0.18
C ILE A 495 5.55 -7.09 -0.26
N GLU A 496 6.56 -7.81 -0.75
CA GLU A 496 6.46 -9.25 -1.00
C GLU A 496 6.07 -10.00 0.28
N ALA A 497 6.80 -9.77 1.37
CA ALA A 497 6.63 -10.52 2.62
C ALA A 497 5.24 -10.35 3.27
N VAL A 498 4.63 -9.17 3.16
CA VAL A 498 3.32 -8.91 3.79
C VAL A 498 2.15 -9.55 3.05
N LEU A 499 2.32 -9.96 1.78
CA LEU A 499 1.27 -10.58 0.97
C LEU A 499 1.19 -12.10 1.16
N LEU A 500 2.30 -12.77 1.47
CA LEU A 500 2.43 -14.23 1.53
C LEU A 500 1.40 -14.99 2.40
N PRO A 501 0.81 -14.43 3.47
CA PRO A 501 -0.13 -15.22 4.29
C PRO A 501 -1.44 -15.60 3.58
N HIS A 502 -1.99 -14.74 2.71
CA HIS A 502 -3.34 -14.92 2.15
C HIS A 502 -3.54 -14.33 0.74
N TYR A 503 -2.58 -13.60 0.20
CA TYR A 503 -2.68 -12.89 -1.07
C TYR A 503 -1.70 -13.45 -2.11
N ASP A 504 -1.72 -14.77 -2.30
CA ASP A 504 -0.76 -15.50 -3.14
C ASP A 504 -0.82 -15.05 -4.61
N ILE A 505 -2.02 -14.80 -5.16
CA ILE A 505 -2.18 -14.34 -6.54
C ILE A 505 -1.71 -12.89 -6.70
N HIS A 506 -2.02 -12.01 -5.74
CA HIS A 506 -1.47 -10.65 -5.74
C HIS A 506 0.06 -10.66 -5.61
N HIS A 507 0.63 -11.57 -4.82
CA HIS A 507 2.07 -11.71 -4.68
C HIS A 507 2.73 -12.12 -6.01
N ALA A 508 2.20 -13.15 -6.68
CA ALA A 508 2.69 -13.54 -8.01
C ALA A 508 2.57 -12.41 -9.05
N PHE A 509 1.46 -11.67 -9.02
CA PHE A 509 1.26 -10.49 -9.87
C PHE A 509 2.28 -9.38 -9.57
N LEU A 510 2.48 -9.08 -8.28
CA LEU A 510 3.40 -8.03 -7.82
C LEU A 510 4.83 -8.32 -8.28
N VAL A 511 5.32 -9.54 -8.10
CA VAL A 511 6.67 -9.94 -8.52
C VAL A 511 6.87 -9.65 -10.02
N ALA A 512 5.93 -10.08 -10.86
CA ALA A 512 6.02 -9.90 -12.30
C ALA A 512 5.92 -8.42 -12.71
N LYS A 513 4.94 -7.68 -12.18
CA LYS A 513 4.74 -6.26 -12.50
C LYS A 513 5.90 -5.38 -12.00
N LEU A 514 6.44 -5.65 -10.81
CA LEU A 514 7.60 -4.95 -10.25
C LEU A 514 8.84 -5.17 -11.11
N ALA A 515 9.10 -6.40 -11.57
CA ALA A 515 10.22 -6.70 -12.47
C ALA A 515 10.11 -5.93 -13.80
N VAL A 516 8.92 -5.91 -14.41
CA VAL A 516 8.63 -5.16 -15.64
C VAL A 516 8.81 -3.65 -15.42
N ALA A 517 8.28 -3.10 -14.33
CA ALA A 517 8.43 -1.68 -14.02
C ALA A 517 9.90 -1.28 -13.83
N LYS A 518 10.68 -2.12 -13.14
CA LYS A 518 12.12 -1.90 -12.93
C LYS A 518 12.93 -2.00 -14.21
N SER A 519 12.60 -2.92 -15.11
CA SER A 519 13.30 -3.03 -16.38
C SER A 519 12.94 -1.93 -17.36
N ALA A 520 11.77 -1.30 -17.23
CA ALA A 520 11.36 -0.15 -18.02
C ALA A 520 11.95 1.19 -17.52
N ALA A 521 12.53 1.23 -16.32
CA ALA A 521 13.07 2.44 -15.70
C ALA A 521 14.44 2.86 -16.26
N ALA A 522 14.54 3.08 -17.58
CA ALA A 522 15.77 3.35 -18.33
C ALA A 522 16.60 4.52 -17.78
N ASP A 523 15.95 5.59 -17.31
CA ASP A 523 16.61 6.77 -16.77
C ASP A 523 17.36 6.52 -15.44
N TRP A 524 17.21 5.32 -14.87
CA TRP A 524 17.88 4.89 -13.65
C TRP A 524 19.09 3.99 -13.92
N PHE A 525 19.45 3.78 -15.19
CA PHE A 525 20.57 2.90 -15.51
C PHE A 525 21.91 3.44 -14.99
N ASP A 526 22.18 4.73 -15.19
CA ASP A 526 23.47 5.37 -14.92
C ASP A 526 23.55 6.13 -13.58
N VAL A 527 22.54 6.02 -12.72
CA VAL A 527 22.55 6.68 -11.41
C VAL A 527 23.67 6.13 -10.54
N ALA A 528 24.38 7.00 -9.82
CA ALA A 528 25.60 6.63 -9.09
C ALA A 528 25.31 6.13 -7.65
N ASP A 529 24.24 5.36 -7.46
CA ASP A 529 23.82 4.81 -6.18
C ASP A 529 23.33 3.36 -6.31
N VAL A 530 22.72 2.82 -5.24
CA VAL A 530 22.21 1.45 -5.23
C VAL A 530 21.18 1.14 -6.35
N ARG A 531 20.55 2.17 -6.95
CA ARG A 531 19.61 2.04 -8.06
C ARG A 531 20.31 1.90 -9.42
N GLN A 532 21.63 1.99 -9.50
CA GLN A 532 22.35 1.77 -10.76
C GLN A 532 22.01 0.40 -11.35
N GLY A 533 21.71 0.37 -12.65
CA GLY A 533 21.40 -0.83 -13.42
C GLY A 533 19.92 -1.16 -13.58
N HIS A 534 18.99 -0.37 -13.01
CA HIS A 534 17.58 -0.45 -13.42
C HIS A 534 17.43 0.00 -14.89
N GLY A 535 16.33 -0.36 -15.56
CA GLY A 535 16.14 0.00 -16.96
C GLY A 535 16.76 -0.96 -17.99
N LYS A 536 17.27 -2.13 -17.55
CA LYS A 536 17.86 -3.16 -18.42
C LYS A 536 17.36 -4.54 -18.02
N ILE A 537 16.94 -5.36 -18.98
CA ILE A 537 16.43 -6.72 -18.71
C ILE A 537 17.52 -7.63 -18.15
N ALA A 538 18.67 -7.73 -18.81
CA ALA A 538 19.85 -8.47 -18.34
C ALA A 538 20.62 -7.68 -17.27
N SER A 539 19.92 -7.38 -16.17
CA SER A 539 20.42 -6.70 -14.99
C SER A 539 19.89 -7.38 -13.74
N VAL A 540 20.75 -7.54 -12.74
CA VAL A 540 20.30 -8.10 -11.45
C VAL A 540 19.19 -7.26 -10.80
N ARG A 541 19.13 -5.96 -11.11
CA ARG A 541 18.18 -5.01 -10.50
C ARG A 541 16.72 -5.31 -10.81
N THR A 542 16.44 -6.01 -11.90
CA THR A 542 15.07 -6.26 -12.34
C THR A 542 14.47 -7.53 -11.75
N PHE A 543 15.29 -8.43 -11.17
CA PHE A 543 14.79 -9.61 -10.49
C PHE A 543 14.24 -9.22 -9.11
N SER A 544 12.91 -9.24 -8.99
CA SER A 544 12.18 -8.88 -7.76
C SER A 544 11.49 -10.10 -7.17
N PHE A 545 12.29 -11.08 -6.74
CA PHE A 545 11.80 -12.31 -6.13
C PHE A 545 12.62 -12.72 -4.92
N LYS A 546 12.96 -11.73 -4.10
CA LYS A 546 13.81 -11.96 -2.93
C LYS A 546 13.14 -13.01 -2.01
N GLN A 547 11.83 -12.99 -1.83
CA GLN A 547 11.17 -13.95 -0.91
C GLN A 547 10.96 -15.35 -1.51
N LEU A 548 10.92 -15.49 -2.85
CA LEU A 548 10.58 -16.76 -3.50
C LEU A 548 11.58 -17.88 -3.27
N ARG A 549 12.84 -17.56 -2.95
CA ARG A 549 13.87 -18.59 -2.74
C ARG A 549 13.49 -19.59 -1.66
N ASN A 550 13.02 -19.08 -0.53
CA ASN A 550 12.73 -19.92 0.62
C ASN A 550 11.21 -20.12 0.79
N ASN A 551 10.40 -19.35 0.07
CA ASN A 551 8.98 -19.39 0.21
C ASN A 551 8.26 -18.94 -1.06
N PHE A 552 7.92 -19.90 -1.92
CA PHE A 552 6.94 -19.64 -2.98
C PHE A 552 5.54 -19.33 -2.44
N SER A 553 5.26 -19.66 -1.17
CA SER A 553 3.95 -19.58 -0.50
C SER A 553 2.81 -19.90 -1.46
N HIS A 554 2.73 -21.16 -1.89
CA HIS A 554 1.65 -21.54 -2.79
C HIS A 554 0.35 -21.75 -1.98
N PRO A 555 -0.82 -21.48 -2.59
CA PRO A 555 -2.08 -21.90 -2.02
C PRO A 555 -2.08 -23.41 -1.69
N PRO A 556 -2.92 -23.91 -0.78
CA PRO A 556 -3.09 -25.35 -0.59
C PRO A 556 -3.48 -26.04 -1.91
N GLY A 557 -3.04 -27.29 -2.16
CA GLY A 557 -3.27 -27.96 -3.45
C GLY A 557 -4.75 -28.19 -3.85
N GLY A 558 -5.70 -28.01 -2.93
CA GLY A 558 -7.14 -28.03 -3.20
C GLY A 558 -7.77 -26.65 -3.40
N ASP A 559 -7.00 -25.58 -3.28
CA ASP A 559 -7.44 -24.20 -3.42
C ASP A 559 -7.62 -23.86 -4.91
N PRO A 560 -8.73 -23.19 -5.32
CA PRO A 560 -8.96 -22.80 -6.70
C PRO A 560 -7.86 -21.90 -7.29
N ARG A 561 -7.10 -21.20 -6.44
CA ARG A 561 -5.99 -20.32 -6.85
C ARG A 561 -4.73 -21.08 -7.25
N PHE A 562 -4.55 -22.31 -6.79
CA PHE A 562 -3.29 -23.05 -6.88
C PHE A 562 -2.74 -23.14 -8.31
N ALA A 563 -3.58 -23.56 -9.27
CA ALA A 563 -3.14 -23.77 -10.65
C ALA A 563 -2.72 -22.46 -11.33
N THR A 564 -3.47 -21.39 -11.10
CA THR A 564 -3.16 -20.06 -11.64
C THR A 564 -1.90 -19.48 -11.01
N HIS A 565 -1.73 -19.64 -9.70
CA HIS A 565 -0.53 -19.24 -8.99
C HIS A 565 0.73 -19.90 -9.58
N GLN A 566 0.72 -21.23 -9.73
CA GLN A 566 1.82 -21.97 -10.35
C GLN A 566 2.05 -21.49 -11.80
N ARG A 567 0.96 -21.28 -12.55
CA ARG A 567 1.06 -20.81 -13.93
C ARG A 567 1.71 -19.45 -14.05
N MET A 568 1.36 -18.51 -13.17
CA MET A 568 1.92 -17.15 -13.17
C MET A 568 3.43 -17.16 -12.93
N PHE A 569 3.92 -17.92 -11.94
CA PHE A 569 5.36 -18.01 -11.69
C PHE A 569 6.11 -18.75 -12.80
N ALA A 570 5.53 -19.83 -13.35
CA ALA A 570 6.14 -20.55 -14.46
C ALA A 570 6.22 -19.65 -15.71
N ASN A 571 5.15 -18.92 -16.04
CA ASN A 571 5.15 -17.99 -17.18
C ASN A 571 6.05 -16.78 -16.94
N PHE A 572 6.14 -16.26 -15.70
CA PHE A 572 7.11 -15.23 -15.36
C PHE A 572 8.54 -15.71 -15.62
N ALA A 573 8.91 -16.91 -15.16
CA ALA A 573 10.22 -17.50 -15.40
C ALA A 573 10.51 -17.65 -16.91
N ARG A 574 9.56 -18.18 -17.70
CA ARG A 574 9.71 -18.31 -19.15
C ARG A 574 9.88 -16.96 -19.84
N MET A 575 8.98 -16.01 -19.54
CA MET A 575 9.03 -14.64 -20.05
C MET A 575 10.41 -14.04 -19.80
N TRP A 576 10.88 -14.09 -18.56
CA TRP A 576 12.14 -13.44 -18.20
C TRP A 576 13.36 -14.13 -18.80
N LEU A 577 13.38 -15.47 -18.90
CA LEU A 577 14.47 -16.20 -19.56
C LEU A 577 14.56 -15.85 -21.06
N TYR A 578 13.42 -15.79 -21.76
CA TYR A 578 13.40 -15.34 -23.16
C TYR A 578 13.94 -13.91 -23.31
N LEU A 579 13.47 -12.98 -22.49
CA LEU A 579 13.86 -11.58 -22.59
C LEU A 579 15.32 -11.34 -22.20
N VAL A 580 15.87 -12.08 -21.22
CA VAL A 580 17.29 -11.99 -20.87
C VAL A 580 18.18 -12.52 -21.99
N GLU A 581 17.80 -13.63 -22.62
CA GLU A 581 18.52 -14.18 -23.77
C GLU A 581 18.57 -13.18 -24.93
N GLU A 582 17.43 -12.58 -25.25
CA GLU A 582 17.32 -11.56 -26.30
C GLU A 582 18.13 -10.30 -25.97
N ASP A 583 18.01 -9.74 -24.77
CA ASP A 583 18.76 -8.53 -24.37
C ASP A 583 20.27 -8.78 -24.42
N LEU A 584 20.75 -9.95 -23.98
CA LEU A 584 22.16 -10.32 -24.11
C LEU A 584 22.59 -10.44 -25.59
N ALA A 585 21.76 -11.05 -26.43
CA ALA A 585 22.05 -11.23 -27.85
C ALA A 585 22.09 -9.88 -28.61
N LEU A 586 21.20 -8.95 -28.27
CA LEU A 586 21.09 -7.64 -28.92
C LEU A 586 22.12 -6.64 -28.39
N SER A 587 22.24 -6.50 -27.07
CA SER A 587 23.10 -5.49 -26.44
C SER A 587 24.54 -5.94 -26.30
N GLY A 588 24.80 -7.25 -26.23
CA GLY A 588 26.12 -7.79 -25.92
C GLY A 588 26.63 -7.38 -24.54
N ALA A 589 25.76 -6.96 -23.63
CA ALA A 589 26.15 -6.40 -22.34
C ALA A 589 25.22 -6.87 -21.21
N VAL A 590 25.76 -6.93 -20.00
CA VAL A 590 25.07 -7.43 -18.79
C VAL A 590 25.45 -6.58 -17.59
N TYR A 591 24.49 -6.29 -16.72
CA TYR A 591 24.75 -5.61 -15.47
C TYR A 591 24.72 -6.60 -14.30
N ASP A 592 25.90 -6.92 -13.78
CA ASP A 592 26.16 -7.95 -12.77
C ASP A 592 25.96 -9.38 -13.29
N ARG A 593 26.87 -9.82 -14.17
CA ARG A 593 26.82 -11.12 -14.86
C ARG A 593 26.58 -12.30 -13.92
N GLN A 594 27.30 -12.36 -12.81
CA GLN A 594 27.23 -13.49 -11.89
C GLN A 594 25.84 -13.61 -11.27
N GLU A 595 25.28 -12.49 -10.84
CA GLU A 595 23.98 -12.49 -10.18
C GLU A 595 22.82 -12.70 -11.17
N VAL A 596 22.92 -12.14 -12.39
CA VAL A 596 21.98 -12.45 -13.48
C VAL A 596 21.96 -13.95 -13.77
N LEU A 597 23.13 -14.59 -13.88
CA LEU A 597 23.20 -16.03 -14.11
C LEU A 597 22.65 -16.84 -12.92
N ARG A 598 22.93 -16.44 -11.67
CA ARG A 598 22.32 -17.05 -10.47
C ARG A 598 20.79 -16.97 -10.52
N ALA A 599 20.25 -15.81 -10.88
CA ALA A 599 18.81 -15.59 -11.01
C ALA A 599 18.18 -16.47 -12.11
N CYS A 600 18.75 -16.50 -13.31
CA CYS A 600 18.27 -17.34 -14.42
C CYS A 600 18.34 -18.83 -14.09
N ARG A 601 19.45 -19.29 -13.49
CA ARG A 601 19.61 -20.70 -13.07
C ARG A 601 18.57 -21.09 -12.02
N PHE A 602 18.29 -20.20 -11.07
CA PHE A 602 17.26 -20.42 -10.07
C PHE A 602 15.87 -20.49 -10.70
N MET A 603 15.49 -19.53 -11.55
CA MET A 603 14.20 -19.58 -12.26
C MET A 603 14.02 -20.86 -13.08
N ARG A 604 15.10 -21.38 -13.69
CA ARG A 604 15.08 -22.66 -14.40
C ARG A 604 14.65 -23.83 -13.51
N THR A 605 15.04 -23.85 -12.22
CA THR A 605 14.65 -24.96 -11.34
C THR A 605 13.17 -24.94 -10.99
N TRP A 606 12.49 -23.81 -11.17
CA TRP A 606 11.08 -23.66 -10.81
C TRP A 606 10.17 -24.57 -11.62
N PHE A 607 10.55 -24.96 -12.84
CA PHE A 607 9.68 -25.81 -13.68
C PHE A 607 9.44 -27.20 -13.08
N ILE A 608 10.45 -27.80 -12.45
CA ILE A 608 10.25 -29.06 -11.71
C ILE A 608 9.25 -28.85 -10.58
N ASP A 609 9.42 -27.79 -9.79
CA ASP A 609 8.62 -27.56 -8.59
C ASP A 609 7.18 -27.15 -8.93
N LEU A 610 6.99 -26.35 -9.98
CA LEU A 610 5.70 -25.77 -10.36
C LEU A 610 4.93 -26.65 -11.35
N GLU A 611 5.61 -27.38 -12.25
CA GLU A 611 4.96 -28.15 -13.32
C GLU A 611 5.29 -29.66 -13.27
N GLY A 612 6.14 -30.09 -12.33
CA GLY A 612 6.48 -31.51 -12.12
C GLY A 612 7.48 -32.09 -13.11
N ALA A 613 8.04 -31.27 -14.02
CA ALA A 613 9.03 -31.70 -15.00
C ALA A 613 9.93 -30.54 -15.43
N GLU A 614 11.13 -30.88 -15.91
CA GLU A 614 12.00 -29.94 -16.62
C GLU A 614 11.35 -29.47 -17.93
N ASP A 615 11.67 -28.24 -18.34
CA ASP A 615 11.29 -27.68 -19.62
C ASP A 615 12.50 -27.68 -20.57
N PRO A 616 12.55 -28.57 -21.60
CA PRO A 616 13.69 -28.67 -22.49
C PRO A 616 14.01 -27.37 -23.23
N VAL A 617 12.99 -26.56 -23.56
CA VAL A 617 13.20 -25.28 -24.25
C VAL A 617 13.88 -24.29 -23.32
N MET A 618 13.46 -24.26 -22.05
CA MET A 618 14.10 -23.40 -21.04
C MET A 618 15.52 -23.85 -20.71
N ASN A 619 15.79 -25.16 -20.77
CA ASN A 619 17.14 -25.69 -20.63
C ASN A 619 18.06 -25.27 -21.78
N ASP A 620 17.57 -25.31 -23.02
CA ASP A 620 18.30 -24.81 -24.19
C ASP A 620 18.52 -23.29 -24.12
N LEU A 621 17.52 -22.52 -23.68
CA LEU A 621 17.67 -21.07 -23.44
C LEU A 621 18.71 -20.78 -22.37
N MET A 622 18.71 -21.52 -21.26
CA MET A 622 19.71 -21.34 -20.20
C MET A 622 21.12 -21.57 -20.75
N LEU A 623 21.34 -22.59 -21.59
CA LEU A 623 22.62 -22.80 -22.26
C LEU A 623 23.00 -21.64 -23.20
N SER A 624 22.03 -21.04 -23.91
CA SER A 624 22.24 -19.83 -24.72
C SER A 624 22.65 -18.65 -23.85
N ILE A 625 21.92 -18.38 -22.77
CA ILE A 625 22.19 -17.31 -21.80
C ILE A 625 23.60 -17.45 -21.22
N GLU A 626 24.02 -18.66 -20.81
CA GLU A 626 25.38 -18.92 -20.31
C GLU A 626 26.46 -18.51 -21.34
N ALA A 627 26.26 -18.91 -22.60
CA ALA A 627 27.20 -18.63 -23.67
C ALA A 627 27.26 -17.13 -24.01
N LEU A 628 26.11 -16.47 -24.11
CA LEU A 628 25.98 -15.05 -24.38
C LEU A 628 26.55 -14.21 -23.23
N ALA A 629 26.18 -14.52 -21.99
CA ALA A 629 26.65 -13.81 -20.80
C ALA A 629 28.18 -13.92 -20.64
N ALA A 630 28.78 -15.08 -20.95
CA ALA A 630 30.22 -15.26 -20.92
C ALA A 630 30.97 -14.35 -21.92
N ALA A 631 30.32 -14.00 -23.04
CA ALA A 631 30.87 -13.10 -24.05
C ALA A 631 30.48 -11.62 -23.83
N ALA A 632 29.46 -11.34 -23.02
CA ALA A 632 28.90 -10.01 -22.81
C ALA A 632 29.84 -9.09 -22.02
N ASP A 633 29.79 -7.78 -22.30
CA ASP A 633 30.48 -6.76 -21.53
C ASP A 633 29.82 -6.60 -20.14
N GLU A 634 30.63 -6.63 -19.08
CA GLU A 634 30.18 -6.39 -17.70
C GLU A 634 30.06 -4.90 -17.45
N LEU A 635 28.83 -4.44 -17.21
CA LEU A 635 28.50 -3.03 -17.00
C LEU A 635 28.65 -2.62 -15.52
N ARG A 636 28.52 -3.55 -14.58
CA ARG A 636 28.67 -3.25 -13.15
C ARG A 636 30.14 -3.27 -12.76
N SER A 637 30.68 -2.08 -12.45
CA SER A 637 32.07 -1.96 -11.99
C SER A 637 32.31 -2.59 -10.61
N ASP A 638 33.54 -3.03 -10.36
CA ASP A 638 33.98 -3.52 -9.05
C ASP A 638 33.80 -2.46 -7.95
N VAL A 639 34.08 -1.19 -8.27
CA VAL A 639 33.89 -0.07 -7.34
C VAL A 639 32.43 0.05 -6.92
N HIS A 640 31.50 -0.07 -7.87
CA HIS A 640 30.06 -0.04 -7.57
C HIS A 640 29.63 -1.28 -6.76
N ARG A 641 30.18 -2.46 -7.08
CA ARG A 641 29.91 -3.69 -6.31
C ARG A 641 30.38 -3.58 -4.86
N ASP A 642 31.57 -3.02 -4.64
CA ASP A 642 32.13 -2.80 -3.30
C ASP A 642 31.33 -1.75 -2.50
N ALA A 643 30.85 -0.69 -3.17
CA ALA A 643 30.06 0.35 -2.53
C ALA A 643 28.63 -0.10 -2.20
N PHE A 644 28.03 -0.94 -3.05
CA PHE A 644 26.63 -1.34 -2.94
C PHE A 644 26.45 -2.86 -3.08
N PRO A 645 26.97 -3.68 -2.17
CA PRO A 645 27.05 -5.14 -2.34
C PRO A 645 25.69 -5.86 -2.46
N GLY A 646 24.57 -5.20 -2.15
CA GLY A 646 23.23 -5.74 -2.37
C GLY A 646 22.94 -5.95 -3.86
N THR A 647 22.44 -7.12 -4.23
CA THR A 647 22.24 -7.52 -5.64
C THR A 647 20.76 -7.58 -6.01
N GLY A 648 19.89 -8.01 -5.09
CA GLY A 648 18.43 -8.10 -5.25
C GLY A 648 17.96 -9.48 -4.82
N LEU A 649 18.88 -10.43 -4.91
CA LEU A 649 18.79 -11.78 -4.40
C LEU A 649 19.04 -11.81 -2.88
N GLN A 650 18.44 -12.78 -2.17
CA GLN A 650 18.56 -12.89 -0.70
C GLN A 650 20.02 -13.02 -0.24
N PRO A 651 20.44 -12.40 0.86
CA PRO A 651 21.76 -12.64 1.46
C PRO A 651 21.88 -13.97 2.22
N THR A 652 20.92 -14.91 2.12
CA THR A 652 20.89 -16.17 2.91
C THR A 652 22.04 -17.14 2.64
N GLY A 653 22.99 -16.78 1.77
CA GLY A 653 24.27 -17.47 1.65
C GLY A 653 24.20 -18.82 0.92
N THR A 654 23.08 -19.15 0.29
CA THR A 654 22.92 -20.41 -0.46
C THR A 654 23.06 -20.21 -1.98
N TRP A 655 23.23 -18.98 -2.49
CA TRP A 655 23.26 -18.72 -3.95
C TRP A 655 24.44 -19.37 -4.65
N ASP A 656 25.45 -19.76 -3.88
CA ASP A 656 26.63 -20.46 -4.36
C ASP A 656 26.29 -21.83 -4.98
N GLU A 657 25.11 -22.42 -4.68
CA GLU A 657 24.64 -23.63 -5.38
C GLU A 657 24.38 -23.37 -6.88
N PHE A 658 24.06 -22.13 -7.22
CA PHE A 658 23.87 -21.65 -8.58
C PHE A 658 25.13 -20.99 -9.15
N ASP A 659 26.32 -21.15 -8.54
CA ASP A 659 27.57 -20.60 -9.13
C ASP A 659 28.08 -21.41 -10.30
N GLN A 660 27.81 -22.72 -10.31
CA GLN A 660 28.26 -23.59 -11.37
C GLN A 660 27.43 -23.35 -12.63
N PRO A 661 28.08 -23.21 -13.81
CA PRO A 661 27.37 -23.13 -15.08
C PRO A 661 26.46 -24.33 -15.29
N TYR A 662 25.27 -24.07 -15.84
CA TYR A 662 24.40 -25.13 -16.31
C TYR A 662 25.04 -25.84 -17.51
N GLN A 663 25.05 -27.19 -17.51
CA GLN A 663 25.74 -28.00 -18.53
C GLN A 663 24.82 -28.94 -19.33
N GLY A 664 23.50 -28.89 -19.08
CA GLY A 664 22.50 -29.78 -19.70
C GLY A 664 22.03 -30.90 -18.78
#